data_AF-A0A363U2V0-F1
#
_entry.id   AF-A0A363U2V0-F1
#
_cell.length_a   1.000
_cell.length_b   1.000
_cell.length_c   1.000
_cell.angle_alpha   90.00
_cell.angle_beta   90.00
_cell.angle_gamma   90.00
#
_symmetry.space_group_name_H-M   'P 1'
#
loop_
_entity.id
_entity.type
_entity.pdbx_description
1 polymer ?
#
loop_
_entity_poly.entity_id
_entity_poly.type
_entity_poly.pdbx_seq_one_letter_code
_entity_poly.pdbx_strand_id
1 'polypeptide(L)'
;MEEISALGIITITLLLIAFVIPYLNALQRSKEYKKGKRKYSALSSNLGKLKDHVIKESDRWPIYARPVMFTHIDHEAQIEFAKAQQNLTEADEIIPVIETIPEPETPEYFHPRYILNIPKNLTSISRGNRLVGNLRFLEEKIYNLNLAVKSLRKDRYKVEGIRLEVEWAVRELKRRVDETNSRLKSLDTWNAIQSYGIAWIINLAEDCHSEANNRIASNPEDEENGYLGHAIADIYINIGNFSLDCIDLFMDSQRVSRRYELDDFHNLLTHSTAFLKSITEAGTLSRWKKLPNIKAYIDKFPGTRNAAEKSLYVFRLQQNNLERLIETINSWQLDIEMDKLAKLEDECTFYWYSYEERKENWEKALGSPPRFPSHEMNKFQVLLSENILPTIDIDVIIKQSQIRTLIRRISQALIWHDLINDLVRSLAFELNFHINARKDVETLLGSQGKASVMLEQVRIAIRDTSPDLMDWGLKLLNDHKAFSQRAEKIRGANFPEIKHGLEKFVLQSRDLVEKHQIQLTQLMAEYNNLFNQIDHSNKEIGTYINFVPRFESQTIKMLSSEFKSAWDLLQKPKVEQYSWYRSTTNEMRIWIRNTESLIYQAQKNYQAFATSKKQVENAFKNTKKQIATCRAQVERKWGWYLNEIIPYVDRAEETLDSEIKEWLRLEERKWAEFTISKAIAKCEHLVKFSEQILDELNQEIGNGNKRQATLNYKVSDIKNLVLNNSKKLSFEEREEINMLISLAKRAESYETVDEYLEHARSLAMKRANWQEKKTIKRIININSGGGPVFMDKVDNRRGTIRGRGDKKGKG
;
A
#
# COMPACT_ATOMS: atom_id res chain seq x y z
N MET A 1 -9.00 -112.14 -45.13
CA MET A 1 -7.79 -111.91 -45.96
C MET A 1 -6.91 -110.77 -45.44
N GLU A 2 -7.40 -109.92 -44.53
CA GLU A 2 -6.61 -108.80 -44.00
C GLU A 2 -5.55 -109.22 -42.98
N GLU A 3 -5.72 -110.37 -42.31
CA GLU A 3 -4.73 -110.84 -41.31
C GLU A 3 -3.50 -111.50 -41.93
N ILE A 4 -3.63 -112.17 -43.09
CA ILE A 4 -2.49 -112.77 -43.82
C ILE A 4 -1.66 -111.68 -44.52
N SER A 5 -2.30 -110.62 -45.02
CA SER A 5 -1.58 -109.48 -45.58
C SER A 5 -0.83 -108.71 -44.48
N ALA A 6 -1.41 -108.55 -43.29
CA ALA A 6 -0.71 -107.95 -42.15
C ALA A 6 0.52 -108.76 -41.72
N LEU A 7 0.40 -110.09 -41.59
CA LEU A 7 1.54 -110.94 -41.22
C LEU A 7 2.63 -110.96 -42.30
N GLY A 8 2.24 -111.03 -43.58
CA GLY A 8 3.15 -110.95 -44.71
C GLY A 8 3.89 -109.62 -44.78
N ILE A 9 3.19 -108.51 -44.56
CA ILE A 9 3.79 -107.17 -44.48
C ILE A 9 4.73 -107.09 -43.27
N ILE A 10 4.34 -107.54 -42.08
CA ILE A 10 5.21 -107.54 -40.89
C ILE A 10 6.48 -108.38 -41.12
N THR A 11 6.36 -109.55 -41.75
CA THR A 11 7.50 -110.44 -42.01
C THR A 11 8.45 -109.85 -43.06
N ILE A 12 7.92 -109.27 -44.14
CA ILE A 12 8.71 -108.56 -45.14
C ILE A 12 9.37 -107.32 -44.52
N THR A 13 8.67 -106.59 -43.66
CA THR A 13 9.21 -105.43 -42.94
C THR A 13 10.32 -105.85 -41.97
N LEU A 14 10.16 -106.97 -41.25
CA LEU A 14 11.20 -107.55 -40.40
C LEU A 14 12.42 -108.02 -41.20
N LEU A 15 12.23 -108.64 -42.37
CA LEU A 15 13.33 -109.02 -43.25
C LEU A 15 14.06 -107.80 -43.83
N LEU A 16 13.33 -106.75 -44.21
CA LEU A 16 13.90 -105.47 -44.61
C LEU A 16 14.71 -104.85 -43.47
N ILE A 17 14.18 -104.84 -42.25
CA ILE A 17 14.86 -104.29 -41.06
C ILE A 17 16.06 -105.14 -40.64
N ALA A 18 15.98 -106.46 -40.68
CA ALA A 18 17.03 -107.35 -40.19
C ALA A 18 18.18 -107.53 -41.19
N PHE A 19 17.94 -107.41 -42.49
CA PHE A 19 18.93 -107.73 -43.51
C PHE A 19 19.24 -106.54 -44.44
N VAL A 20 18.21 -105.86 -44.94
CA VAL A 20 18.40 -104.78 -45.92
C VAL A 20 18.86 -103.48 -45.26
N ILE A 21 18.29 -103.08 -44.12
CA ILE A 21 18.70 -101.87 -43.40
C ILE A 21 20.16 -101.97 -42.91
N PRO A 22 20.65 -103.05 -42.27
CA PRO A 22 22.05 -103.17 -41.88
C PRO A 22 23.00 -103.17 -43.08
N TYR A 23 22.59 -103.78 -44.19
CA TYR A 23 23.37 -103.75 -45.42
C TYR A 23 23.46 -102.32 -46.01
N LEU A 24 22.33 -101.61 -46.12
CA LEU A 24 22.30 -100.22 -46.59
C LEU A 24 23.09 -99.29 -45.66
N ASN A 25 22.96 -99.47 -44.33
CA ASN A 25 23.74 -98.73 -43.35
C ASN A 25 25.23 -99.06 -43.42
N ALA A 26 25.61 -100.32 -43.60
CA ALA A 26 27.01 -100.71 -43.80
C ALA A 26 27.58 -100.08 -45.08
N LEU A 27 26.81 -100.05 -46.17
CA LEU A 27 27.20 -99.45 -47.44
C LEU A 27 27.32 -97.91 -47.33
N GLN A 28 26.39 -97.26 -46.63
CA GLN A 28 26.48 -95.84 -46.30
C GLN A 28 27.70 -95.55 -45.43
N ARG A 29 27.91 -96.31 -44.35
CA ARG A 29 29.05 -96.14 -43.44
C ARG A 29 30.39 -96.44 -44.10
N SER A 30 30.42 -97.33 -45.09
CA SER A 30 31.62 -97.57 -45.91
C SER A 30 31.92 -96.41 -46.87
N LYS A 31 30.88 -95.82 -47.50
CA LYS A 31 31.05 -94.57 -48.26
C LYS A 31 31.52 -93.42 -47.37
N GLU A 32 30.92 -93.28 -46.20
CA GLU A 32 31.35 -92.32 -45.19
C GLU A 32 32.74 -92.63 -44.65
N TYR A 33 33.14 -93.90 -44.59
CA TYR A 33 34.51 -94.30 -44.23
C TYR A 33 35.51 -93.83 -45.28
N LYS A 34 35.24 -94.06 -46.58
CA LYS A 34 36.10 -93.56 -47.67
C LYS A 34 36.19 -92.04 -47.69
N LYS A 35 35.05 -91.35 -47.50
CA LYS A 35 35.02 -89.87 -47.36
C LYS A 35 35.73 -89.41 -46.09
N GLY A 36 35.54 -90.12 -44.99
CA GLY A 36 36.14 -89.89 -43.68
C GLY A 36 37.64 -90.09 -43.70
N LYS A 37 38.17 -91.06 -44.46
CA LYS A 37 39.61 -91.27 -44.64
C LYS A 37 40.27 -90.13 -45.42
N ARG A 38 39.57 -89.56 -46.42
CA ARG A 38 40.00 -88.31 -47.08
C ARG A 38 39.92 -87.09 -46.15
N LYS A 39 38.89 -87.03 -45.30
CA LYS A 39 38.75 -85.99 -44.28
C LYS A 39 39.86 -86.11 -43.22
N TYR A 40 40.18 -87.32 -42.80
CA TYR A 40 41.28 -87.65 -41.90
C TYR A 40 42.61 -87.16 -42.46
N SER A 41 42.94 -87.46 -43.71
CA SER A 41 44.19 -86.97 -44.31
C SER A 41 44.27 -85.44 -44.33
N ALA A 42 43.15 -84.74 -44.56
CA ALA A 42 43.09 -83.29 -44.50
C ALA A 42 43.22 -82.75 -43.06
N LEU A 43 42.55 -83.38 -42.09
CA LEU A 43 42.59 -83.00 -40.68
C LEU A 43 43.96 -83.29 -40.04
N SER A 44 44.57 -84.44 -40.34
CA SER A 44 45.92 -84.80 -39.90
C SER A 44 46.96 -83.85 -40.48
N SER A 45 46.85 -83.48 -41.77
CA SER A 45 47.70 -82.44 -42.37
C SER A 45 47.50 -81.07 -41.69
N ASN A 46 46.26 -80.69 -41.38
CA ASN A 46 45.97 -79.44 -40.67
C ASN A 46 46.49 -79.45 -39.22
N LEU A 47 46.35 -80.57 -38.52
CA LEU A 47 46.91 -80.74 -37.19
C LEU A 47 48.43 -80.63 -37.22
N GLY A 48 49.10 -81.22 -38.20
CA GLY A 48 50.55 -81.05 -38.39
C GLY A 48 50.93 -79.57 -38.54
N LYS A 49 50.21 -78.81 -39.37
CA LYS A 49 50.41 -77.35 -39.50
C LYS A 49 50.13 -76.60 -38.20
N LEU A 50 49.08 -76.98 -37.46
CA LEU A 50 48.73 -76.36 -36.18
C LEU A 50 49.71 -76.68 -35.08
N LYS A 51 50.24 -77.90 -35.05
CA LYS A 51 51.32 -78.32 -34.16
C LYS A 51 52.56 -77.47 -34.43
N ASP A 52 52.96 -77.34 -35.69
CA ASP A 52 54.05 -76.45 -36.09
C ASP A 52 53.77 -74.99 -35.73
N HIS A 53 52.51 -74.54 -35.81
CA HIS A 53 52.13 -73.18 -35.43
C HIS A 53 52.12 -72.96 -33.93
N VAL A 54 51.62 -73.90 -33.13
CA VAL A 54 51.64 -73.80 -31.66
C VAL A 54 53.07 -73.86 -31.16
N ILE A 55 53.93 -74.71 -31.76
CA ILE A 55 55.37 -74.75 -31.46
C ILE A 55 56.03 -73.42 -31.87
N LYS A 56 55.79 -72.93 -33.10
CA LYS A 56 56.33 -71.63 -33.52
C LYS A 56 55.83 -70.47 -32.66
N GLU A 57 54.56 -70.44 -32.29
CA GLU A 57 54.02 -69.41 -31.39
C GLU A 57 54.55 -69.61 -29.97
N SER A 58 54.74 -70.84 -29.49
CA SER A 58 55.39 -71.07 -28.19
C SER A 58 56.85 -70.66 -28.20
N ASP A 59 57.55 -70.78 -29.32
CA ASP A 59 58.93 -70.31 -29.49
C ASP A 59 59.01 -68.79 -29.60
N ARG A 60 57.96 -68.15 -30.14
CA ARG A 60 57.83 -66.69 -30.28
C ARG A 60 57.33 -66.00 -29.03
N TRP A 61 56.60 -66.73 -28.20
CA TRP A 61 56.29 -66.33 -26.84
C TRP A 61 57.50 -66.68 -25.99
N PRO A 62 57.94 -65.83 -25.05
CA PRO A 62 59.10 -66.14 -24.24
C PRO A 62 58.90 -67.48 -23.52
N ILE A 63 59.67 -68.50 -23.90
CA ILE A 63 59.45 -69.93 -23.62
C ILE A 63 59.58 -70.17 -22.10
N TYR A 64 58.45 -70.38 -21.41
CA TYR A 64 58.31 -70.97 -20.06
C TYR A 64 59.18 -70.38 -18.91
N ALA A 65 58.51 -69.86 -17.88
CA ALA A 65 59.06 -69.44 -16.56
C ALA A 65 59.57 -68.00 -16.41
N ARG A 66 58.70 -67.03 -16.70
CA ARG A 66 58.59 -65.92 -15.74
C ARG A 66 57.90 -66.46 -14.49
N PRO A 67 58.38 -66.21 -13.27
CA PRO A 67 57.50 -66.30 -12.11
C PRO A 67 56.42 -65.23 -12.34
N VAL A 68 55.21 -65.62 -12.76
CA VAL A 68 53.83 -65.05 -12.67
C VAL A 68 53.60 -63.52 -12.42
N MET A 69 54.61 -62.67 -12.39
CA MET A 69 54.62 -61.51 -11.47
C MET A 69 54.50 -60.15 -12.15
N PHE A 70 54.71 -60.06 -13.46
CA PHE A 70 54.90 -58.74 -14.08
C PHE A 70 53.62 -58.17 -14.69
N THR A 71 52.86 -58.94 -15.45
CA THR A 71 51.60 -58.45 -16.05
C THR A 71 50.47 -59.48 -15.98
N HIS A 72 49.22 -59.01 -15.94
CA HIS A 72 48.02 -59.86 -16.03
C HIS A 72 47.98 -60.65 -17.35
N ILE A 73 48.52 -60.06 -18.41
CA ILE A 73 48.53 -60.61 -19.77
C ILE A 73 49.43 -61.85 -19.87
N ASP A 74 50.58 -61.85 -19.18
CA ASP A 74 51.51 -62.99 -19.15
C ASP A 74 50.86 -64.23 -18.50
N HIS A 75 50.06 -64.03 -17.45
CA HIS A 75 49.36 -65.11 -16.75
C HIS A 75 48.26 -65.72 -17.62
N GLU A 76 47.49 -64.90 -18.32
CA GLU A 76 46.44 -65.36 -19.25
C GLU A 76 47.02 -66.19 -20.40
N ALA A 77 48.15 -65.77 -20.97
CA ALA A 77 48.79 -66.48 -22.07
C ALA A 77 49.34 -67.86 -21.67
N GLN A 78 49.90 -68.01 -20.46
CA GLN A 78 50.37 -69.32 -19.96
C GLN A 78 49.22 -70.32 -19.80
N ILE A 79 48.06 -69.85 -19.31
CA ILE A 79 46.85 -70.67 -19.21
C ILE A 79 46.41 -71.14 -20.60
N GLU A 80 46.44 -70.26 -21.59
CA GLU A 80 46.07 -70.60 -22.97
C GLU A 80 47.07 -71.56 -23.65
N PHE A 81 48.38 -71.45 -23.39
CA PHE A 81 49.37 -72.44 -23.87
C PHE A 81 49.17 -73.81 -23.25
N ALA A 82 48.91 -73.89 -21.94
CA ALA A 82 48.64 -75.15 -21.27
C ALA A 82 47.42 -75.86 -21.89
N LYS A 83 46.34 -75.11 -22.16
CA LYS A 83 45.16 -75.61 -22.87
C LYS A 83 45.50 -76.07 -24.30
N ALA A 84 46.32 -75.32 -25.03
CA ALA A 84 46.73 -75.70 -26.38
C ALA A 84 47.55 -77.00 -26.39
N GLN A 85 48.52 -77.13 -25.48
CA GLN A 85 49.36 -78.33 -25.37
C GLN A 85 48.55 -79.57 -24.98
N GLN A 86 47.58 -79.41 -24.07
CA GLN A 86 46.65 -80.48 -23.71
C GLN A 86 45.84 -80.93 -24.94
N ASN A 87 45.25 -79.99 -25.70
CA ASN A 87 44.48 -80.33 -26.89
C ASN A 87 45.32 -80.97 -28.00
N LEU A 88 46.61 -80.61 -28.14
CA LEU A 88 47.55 -81.27 -29.06
C LEU A 88 47.83 -82.71 -28.63
N THR A 89 48.11 -82.93 -27.36
CA THR A 89 48.41 -84.26 -26.81
C THR A 89 47.23 -85.21 -27.03
N GLU A 90 46.02 -84.75 -26.68
CA GLU A 90 44.78 -85.53 -26.89
C GLU A 90 44.49 -85.81 -28.37
N ALA A 91 44.88 -84.92 -29.28
CA ALA A 91 44.75 -85.13 -30.72
C ALA A 91 45.78 -86.14 -31.26
N ASP A 92 47.03 -86.06 -30.80
CA ASP A 92 48.13 -86.98 -31.17
C ASP A 92 47.85 -88.41 -30.68
N GLU A 93 47.20 -88.60 -29.53
CA GLU A 93 46.80 -89.92 -29.01
C GLU A 93 45.74 -90.61 -29.88
N ILE A 94 44.86 -89.86 -30.53
CA ILE A 94 43.75 -90.40 -31.32
C ILE A 94 44.13 -90.71 -32.77
N ILE A 95 45.18 -90.06 -33.31
CA ILE A 95 45.74 -90.34 -34.63
C ILE A 95 46.03 -91.84 -34.87
N PRO A 96 46.84 -92.53 -34.04
CA PRO A 96 47.12 -93.95 -34.24
C PRO A 96 45.86 -94.82 -34.08
N VAL A 97 44.90 -94.39 -33.26
CA VAL A 97 43.61 -95.07 -33.10
C VAL A 97 42.76 -94.98 -34.37
N ILE A 98 42.84 -93.89 -35.12
CA ILE A 98 42.15 -93.73 -36.42
C ILE A 98 42.86 -94.54 -37.52
N GLU A 99 44.19 -94.51 -37.57
CA GLU A 99 44.99 -95.20 -38.60
C GLU A 99 44.86 -96.72 -38.56
N THR A 100 44.68 -97.27 -37.35
CA THR A 100 44.51 -98.70 -37.13
C THR A 100 43.09 -99.20 -37.40
N ILE A 101 42.11 -98.32 -37.68
CA ILE A 101 40.76 -98.75 -38.06
C ILE A 101 40.86 -99.37 -39.46
N PRO A 102 40.58 -100.67 -39.63
CA PRO A 102 40.64 -101.31 -40.94
C PRO A 102 39.48 -100.87 -41.83
N GLU A 103 39.72 -100.84 -43.14
CA GLU A 103 38.67 -100.54 -44.12
C GLU A 103 37.53 -101.57 -44.02
N PRO A 104 36.25 -101.14 -43.98
CA PRO A 104 35.12 -102.06 -43.98
C PRO A 104 35.05 -102.85 -45.30
N GLU A 105 34.97 -104.18 -45.20
CA GLU A 105 34.92 -105.14 -46.31
C GLU A 105 33.55 -105.18 -47.01
N THR A 106 32.98 -104.03 -47.35
CA THR A 106 31.71 -103.98 -48.07
C THR A 106 31.94 -103.86 -49.58
N PRO A 107 31.28 -104.66 -50.41
CA PRO A 107 31.46 -104.66 -51.87
C PRO A 107 30.88 -103.39 -52.52
N GLU A 108 31.55 -102.90 -53.57
CA GLU A 108 31.11 -101.72 -54.34
C GLU A 108 29.88 -102.00 -55.22
N TYR A 109 29.50 -103.27 -55.38
CA TYR A 109 28.38 -103.73 -56.21
C TYR A 109 27.36 -104.55 -55.41
N PHE A 110 26.07 -104.38 -55.72
CA PHE A 110 24.99 -105.11 -55.08
C PHE A 110 25.04 -106.61 -55.43
N HIS A 111 25.13 -107.47 -54.41
CA HIS A 111 25.02 -108.91 -54.61
C HIS A 111 24.27 -109.58 -53.42
N PRO A 112 23.25 -110.43 -53.66
CA PRO A 112 22.32 -110.93 -52.62
C PRO A 112 22.99 -111.62 -51.42
N ARG A 113 24.14 -112.30 -51.63
CA ARG A 113 24.92 -112.96 -50.57
C ARG A 113 25.43 -112.01 -49.47
N TYR A 114 25.58 -110.72 -49.73
CA TYR A 114 26.07 -109.75 -48.74
C TYR A 114 24.98 -109.17 -47.84
N ILE A 115 23.73 -109.18 -48.30
CA ILE A 115 22.56 -108.80 -47.49
C ILE A 115 22.38 -109.78 -46.32
N LEU A 116 22.64 -111.07 -46.57
CA LEU A 116 22.52 -112.13 -45.58
C LEU A 116 23.69 -112.21 -44.59
N ASN A 117 24.78 -111.46 -44.81
CA ASN A 117 25.97 -111.48 -43.96
C ASN A 117 25.93 -110.38 -42.87
N ILE A 118 24.97 -110.50 -41.96
CA ILE A 118 24.72 -109.53 -40.88
C ILE A 118 25.98 -109.24 -40.03
N PRO A 119 26.79 -110.22 -39.59
CA PRO A 119 27.98 -109.95 -38.77
C PRO A 119 29.01 -109.04 -39.47
N LYS A 120 29.22 -109.23 -40.78
CA LYS A 120 30.09 -108.34 -41.58
C LYS A 120 29.51 -106.93 -41.76
N ASN A 121 28.19 -106.82 -41.90
CA ASN A 121 27.52 -105.51 -41.99
C ASN A 121 27.61 -104.74 -40.66
N LEU A 122 27.36 -105.40 -39.52
CA LEU A 122 27.46 -104.78 -38.19
C LEU A 122 28.89 -104.34 -37.84
N THR A 123 29.90 -105.15 -38.18
CA THR A 123 31.31 -104.76 -38.01
C THR A 123 31.69 -103.58 -38.89
N SER A 124 31.16 -103.50 -40.11
CA SER A 124 31.36 -102.35 -41.00
C SER A 124 30.71 -101.08 -40.46
N ILE A 125 29.49 -101.18 -39.91
CA ILE A 125 28.81 -100.07 -39.23
C ILE A 125 29.59 -99.61 -38.01
N SER A 126 30.05 -100.54 -37.16
CA SER A 126 30.84 -100.25 -35.97
C SER A 126 32.15 -99.53 -36.32
N ARG A 127 32.89 -100.03 -37.32
CA ARG A 127 34.12 -99.38 -37.82
C ARG A 127 33.85 -97.98 -38.37
N GLY A 128 32.80 -97.82 -39.17
CA GLY A 128 32.39 -96.51 -39.69
C GLY A 128 32.00 -95.52 -38.59
N ASN A 129 31.22 -95.96 -37.59
CA ASN A 129 30.85 -95.13 -36.44
C ASN A 129 32.07 -94.74 -35.60
N ARG A 130 33.00 -95.67 -35.36
CA ARG A 130 34.25 -95.42 -34.62
C ARG A 130 35.13 -94.40 -35.35
N LEU A 131 35.27 -94.52 -36.67
CA LEU A 131 35.97 -93.54 -37.49
C LEU A 131 35.30 -92.16 -37.39
N VAL A 132 33.98 -92.08 -37.61
CA VAL A 132 33.24 -90.80 -37.59
C VAL A 132 33.30 -90.14 -36.21
N GLY A 133 33.19 -90.92 -35.13
CA GLY A 133 33.30 -90.42 -33.75
C GLY A 133 34.68 -89.84 -33.46
N ASN A 134 35.75 -90.59 -33.78
CA ASN A 134 37.12 -90.13 -33.59
C ASN A 134 37.46 -88.93 -34.48
N LEU A 135 36.91 -88.85 -35.70
CA LEU A 135 37.07 -87.68 -36.58
C LEU A 135 36.39 -86.44 -36.02
N ARG A 136 35.18 -86.57 -35.44
CA ARG A 136 34.51 -85.44 -34.77
C ARG A 136 35.30 -84.93 -33.58
N PHE A 137 35.85 -85.85 -32.76
CA PHE A 137 36.72 -85.47 -31.65
C PHE A 137 37.97 -84.74 -32.14
N LEU A 138 38.64 -85.28 -33.18
CA LEU A 138 39.80 -84.63 -33.79
C LEU A 138 39.47 -83.25 -34.37
N GLU A 139 38.29 -83.08 -34.99
CA GLU A 139 37.80 -81.79 -35.49
C GLU A 139 37.60 -80.77 -34.36
N GLU A 140 37.01 -81.18 -33.24
CA GLU A 140 36.81 -80.33 -32.07
C GLU A 140 38.14 -79.87 -31.49
N LYS A 141 39.12 -80.78 -31.36
CA LYS A 141 40.46 -80.43 -30.88
C LYS A 141 41.18 -79.48 -31.83
N ILE A 142 41.11 -79.73 -33.14
CA ILE A 142 41.63 -78.81 -34.17
C ILE A 142 40.95 -77.43 -34.09
N TYR A 143 39.64 -77.36 -33.84
CA TYR A 143 38.93 -76.09 -33.68
C TYR A 143 39.39 -75.33 -32.44
N ASN A 144 39.49 -75.99 -31.28
CA ASN A 144 39.96 -75.37 -30.04
C ASN A 144 41.41 -74.90 -30.15
N LEU A 145 42.28 -75.67 -30.82
CA LEU A 145 43.64 -75.26 -31.13
C LEU A 145 43.69 -73.99 -31.99
N ASN A 146 42.82 -73.87 -33.00
CA ASN A 146 42.72 -72.66 -33.80
C ASN A 146 42.28 -71.42 -32.97
N LEU A 147 41.37 -71.60 -32.01
CA LEU A 147 40.95 -70.53 -31.12
C LEU A 147 42.08 -70.09 -30.19
N ALA A 148 42.78 -71.05 -29.56
CA ALA A 148 43.91 -70.77 -28.69
C ALA A 148 45.02 -70.02 -29.44
N VAL A 149 45.38 -70.46 -30.65
CA VAL A 149 46.37 -69.76 -31.51
C VAL A 149 45.94 -68.33 -31.83
N LYS A 150 44.65 -68.08 -32.09
CA LYS A 150 44.14 -66.72 -32.32
C LYS A 150 44.22 -65.84 -31.07
N SER A 151 43.89 -66.38 -29.89
CA SER A 151 43.99 -65.64 -28.62
C SER A 151 45.43 -65.27 -28.31
N LEU A 152 46.33 -66.25 -28.40
CA LEU A 152 47.77 -66.04 -28.20
C LEU A 152 48.35 -65.00 -29.17
N ARG A 153 47.88 -64.92 -30.42
CA ARG A 153 48.28 -63.82 -31.32
C ARG A 153 47.78 -62.46 -30.86
N LYS A 154 46.52 -62.37 -30.40
CA LYS A 154 45.90 -61.11 -29.95
C LYS A 154 46.60 -60.56 -28.71
N ASP A 155 46.87 -61.41 -27.73
CA ASP A 155 47.50 -60.97 -26.47
C ASP A 155 48.96 -60.58 -26.70
N ARG A 156 49.67 -61.23 -27.63
CA ARG A 156 51.00 -60.80 -28.07
C ARG A 156 50.99 -59.36 -28.61
N TYR A 157 50.02 -58.98 -29.44
CA TYR A 157 49.92 -57.60 -29.94
C TYR A 157 49.73 -56.57 -28.82
N LYS A 158 49.04 -56.93 -27.72
CA LYS A 158 48.92 -56.03 -26.55
C LYS A 158 50.25 -55.87 -25.82
N VAL A 159 50.97 -56.97 -25.61
CA VAL A 159 52.30 -56.94 -24.99
C VAL A 159 53.25 -56.09 -25.83
N GLU A 160 53.18 -56.20 -27.16
CA GLU A 160 53.95 -55.37 -28.08
C GLU A 160 53.57 -53.89 -28.03
N GLY A 161 52.28 -53.58 -27.86
CA GLY A 161 51.82 -52.21 -27.62
C GLY A 161 52.40 -51.60 -26.34
N ILE A 162 52.36 -52.36 -25.23
CA ILE A 162 52.96 -51.95 -23.95
C ILE A 162 54.47 -51.77 -24.09
N ARG A 163 55.14 -52.64 -24.87
CA ARG A 163 56.58 -52.52 -25.16
C ARG A 163 56.92 -51.17 -25.79
N LEU A 164 56.17 -50.76 -26.81
CA LEU A 164 56.35 -49.47 -27.48
C LEU A 164 56.03 -48.27 -26.57
N GLU A 165 55.03 -48.40 -25.69
CA GLU A 165 54.71 -47.39 -24.69
C GLU A 165 55.84 -47.19 -23.69
N VAL A 166 56.48 -48.27 -23.23
CA VAL A 166 57.64 -48.22 -22.35
C VAL A 166 58.83 -47.53 -23.04
N GLU A 167 59.10 -47.83 -24.32
CA GLU A 167 60.15 -47.14 -25.09
C GLU A 167 59.90 -45.63 -25.17
N TRP A 168 58.65 -45.21 -25.38
CA TRP A 168 58.28 -43.80 -25.36
C TRP A 168 58.41 -43.20 -23.96
N ALA A 169 57.97 -43.92 -22.92
CA ALA A 169 58.01 -43.47 -21.54
C ALA A 169 59.44 -43.31 -20.99
N VAL A 170 60.43 -44.07 -21.49
CA VAL A 170 61.85 -43.83 -21.17
C VAL A 170 62.32 -42.50 -21.74
N ARG A 171 61.96 -42.18 -22.99
CA ARG A 171 62.30 -40.87 -23.59
C ARG A 171 61.61 -39.72 -22.85
N GLU A 172 60.37 -39.95 -22.43
CA GLU A 172 59.62 -38.97 -21.65
C GLU A 172 60.23 -38.77 -20.26
N LEU A 173 60.66 -39.84 -19.59
CA LEU A 173 61.41 -39.73 -18.34
C LEU A 173 62.70 -38.92 -18.55
N LYS A 174 63.45 -39.16 -19.63
CA LYS A 174 64.64 -38.37 -19.96
C LYS A 174 64.32 -36.88 -20.09
N ARG A 175 63.28 -36.55 -20.87
CA ARG A 175 62.80 -35.18 -21.05
C ARG A 175 62.48 -34.53 -19.70
N ARG A 176 61.73 -35.23 -18.84
CA ARG A 176 61.40 -34.73 -17.49
C ARG A 176 62.63 -34.56 -16.60
N VAL A 177 63.57 -35.50 -16.62
CA VAL A 177 64.85 -35.39 -15.89
C VAL A 177 65.59 -34.14 -16.34
N ASP A 178 65.72 -33.92 -17.65
CA ASP A 178 66.43 -32.76 -18.22
C ASP A 178 65.74 -31.44 -17.89
N GLU A 179 64.41 -31.40 -17.95
CA GLU A 179 63.61 -30.24 -17.56
C GLU A 179 63.74 -29.91 -16.08
N THR A 180 63.60 -30.92 -15.21
CA THR A 180 63.80 -30.74 -13.77
C THR A 180 65.22 -30.25 -13.50
N ASN A 181 66.24 -30.87 -14.08
CA ASN A 181 67.63 -30.40 -13.97
C ASN A 181 67.82 -28.96 -14.45
N SER A 182 67.14 -28.55 -15.53
CA SER A 182 67.20 -27.16 -16.00
C SER A 182 66.56 -26.18 -15.00
N ARG A 183 65.44 -26.56 -14.39
CA ARG A 183 64.74 -25.77 -13.35
C ARG A 183 65.56 -25.66 -12.07
N LEU A 184 66.35 -26.68 -11.74
CA LEU A 184 67.18 -26.71 -10.55
C LEU A 184 68.49 -25.91 -10.66
N LYS A 185 68.89 -25.48 -11.86
CA LYS A 185 70.10 -24.66 -12.07
C LYS A 185 70.01 -23.26 -11.46
N SER A 186 68.86 -22.82 -10.95
CA SER A 186 68.81 -21.66 -10.06
C SER A 186 69.57 -21.97 -8.77
N LEU A 187 70.62 -21.18 -8.48
CA LEU A 187 71.51 -21.38 -7.33
C LEU A 187 70.74 -21.54 -6.01
N ASP A 188 69.65 -20.79 -5.85
CA ASP A 188 68.80 -20.82 -4.65
C ASP A 188 68.03 -22.12 -4.47
N THR A 189 67.53 -22.71 -5.56
CA THR A 189 66.76 -23.97 -5.52
C THR A 189 67.68 -25.16 -5.28
N TRP A 190 68.87 -25.14 -5.87
CA TRP A 190 69.89 -26.16 -5.63
C TRP A 190 70.37 -26.18 -4.18
N ASN A 191 70.65 -25.01 -3.61
CA ASN A 191 71.05 -24.89 -2.20
C ASN A 191 69.95 -25.40 -1.26
N ALA A 192 68.68 -25.14 -1.56
CA ALA A 192 67.55 -25.67 -0.79
C ALA A 192 67.51 -27.22 -0.85
N ILE A 193 67.64 -27.81 -2.04
CA ILE A 193 67.66 -29.27 -2.23
C ILE A 193 68.80 -29.94 -1.46
N GLN A 194 69.98 -29.32 -1.46
CA GLN A 194 71.13 -29.82 -0.69
C GLN A 194 70.88 -29.74 0.82
N SER A 195 70.32 -28.62 1.31
CA SER A 195 70.03 -28.45 2.73
C SER A 195 68.99 -29.43 3.29
N TYR A 196 68.01 -29.84 2.46
CA TYR A 196 67.00 -30.85 2.83
C TYR A 196 67.46 -32.29 2.59
N GLY A 197 68.68 -32.51 2.06
CA GLY A 197 69.24 -33.84 1.86
C GLY A 197 68.50 -34.69 0.82
N ILE A 198 67.80 -34.06 -0.13
CA ILE A 198 67.01 -34.75 -1.17
C ILE A 198 67.70 -34.76 -2.55
N ALA A 199 68.92 -34.24 -2.67
CA ALA A 199 69.68 -34.22 -3.91
C ALA A 199 69.86 -35.62 -4.55
N TRP A 200 69.97 -36.67 -3.72
CA TRP A 200 70.11 -38.05 -4.19
C TRP A 200 68.88 -38.56 -4.95
N ILE A 201 67.70 -37.95 -4.78
CA ILE A 201 66.47 -38.32 -5.50
C ILE A 201 66.57 -37.97 -6.98
N ILE A 202 67.30 -36.89 -7.31
CA ILE A 202 67.57 -36.50 -8.70
C ILE A 202 68.47 -37.54 -9.35
N ASN A 203 69.56 -37.89 -8.65
CA ASN A 203 70.46 -38.95 -9.10
C ASN A 203 69.71 -40.28 -9.25
N LEU A 204 68.78 -40.59 -8.33
CA LEU A 204 67.94 -41.77 -8.47
C LEU A 204 67.07 -41.72 -9.74
N ALA A 205 66.50 -40.58 -10.09
CA ALA A 205 65.72 -40.44 -11.33
C ALA A 205 66.61 -40.59 -12.57
N GLU A 206 67.83 -40.03 -12.55
CA GLU A 206 68.84 -40.20 -13.60
C GLU A 206 69.30 -41.66 -13.74
N ASP A 207 69.58 -42.32 -12.62
CA ASP A 207 69.95 -43.73 -12.54
C ASP A 207 68.80 -44.61 -13.05
N CYS A 208 67.55 -44.30 -12.66
CA CYS A 208 66.37 -45.01 -13.16
C CYS A 208 66.20 -44.83 -14.67
N HIS A 209 66.42 -43.63 -15.20
CA HIS A 209 66.42 -43.41 -16.65
C HIS A 209 67.55 -44.19 -17.33
N SER A 210 68.79 -44.11 -16.82
CA SER A 210 69.94 -44.81 -17.40
C SER A 210 69.72 -46.31 -17.39
N GLU A 211 69.18 -46.86 -16.29
CA GLU A 211 68.92 -48.27 -16.14
C GLU A 211 67.74 -48.71 -17.01
N ALA A 212 66.64 -47.95 -17.07
CA ALA A 212 65.54 -48.21 -17.99
C ALA A 212 66.01 -48.22 -19.46
N ASN A 213 66.82 -47.22 -19.85
CA ASN A 213 67.39 -47.13 -21.19
C ASN A 213 68.38 -48.27 -21.47
N ASN A 214 69.25 -48.63 -20.52
CA ASN A 214 70.16 -49.76 -20.65
C ASN A 214 69.40 -51.07 -20.83
N ARG A 215 68.30 -51.29 -20.09
CA ARG A 215 67.46 -52.49 -20.19
C ARG A 215 66.77 -52.63 -21.54
N ILE A 216 66.44 -51.51 -22.19
CA ILE A 216 65.92 -51.46 -23.55
C ILE A 216 67.06 -51.66 -24.58
N ALA A 217 68.19 -50.96 -24.40
CA ALA A 217 69.30 -50.92 -25.35
C ALA A 217 70.18 -52.19 -25.37
N SER A 218 70.23 -52.95 -24.27
CA SER A 218 71.04 -54.18 -24.17
C SER A 218 70.34 -55.44 -24.69
N ASN A 219 69.03 -55.39 -24.97
CA ASN A 219 68.28 -56.51 -25.56
C ASN A 219 67.43 -56.10 -26.79
N PRO A 220 68.01 -55.48 -27.83
CA PRO A 220 67.24 -55.02 -28.98
C PRO A 220 66.86 -56.15 -29.97
N GLU A 221 67.61 -57.27 -29.97
CA GLU A 221 67.48 -58.33 -30.98
C GLU A 221 67.13 -59.73 -30.41
N ASP A 222 67.13 -59.90 -29.09
CA ASP A 222 66.73 -61.16 -28.43
C ASP A 222 65.23 -61.09 -28.08
N GLU A 223 64.37 -61.75 -28.88
CA GLU A 223 62.91 -61.83 -28.63
C GLU A 223 62.58 -62.37 -27.23
N GLU A 224 63.47 -63.16 -26.61
CA GLU A 224 63.29 -63.74 -25.27
C GLU A 224 63.66 -62.80 -24.11
N ASN A 225 64.78 -62.05 -24.22
CA ASN A 225 65.29 -61.17 -23.16
C ASN A 225 64.75 -59.73 -23.24
N GLY A 226 64.26 -59.30 -24.42
CA GLY A 226 63.75 -57.96 -24.65
C GLY A 226 62.55 -57.59 -23.77
N TYR A 227 61.52 -58.44 -23.70
CA TYR A 227 60.29 -58.12 -22.95
C TYR A 227 60.49 -58.05 -21.43
N LEU A 228 61.41 -58.86 -20.87
CA LEU A 228 61.77 -58.76 -19.45
C LEU A 228 62.51 -57.43 -19.20
N GLY A 229 63.37 -57.02 -20.12
CA GLY A 229 64.02 -55.70 -20.11
C GLY A 229 63.00 -54.56 -20.05
N HIS A 230 61.93 -54.61 -20.86
CA HIS A 230 60.89 -53.59 -20.89
C HIS A 230 60.02 -53.58 -19.61
N ALA A 231 59.62 -54.74 -19.09
CA ALA A 231 58.86 -54.80 -17.84
C ALA A 231 59.67 -54.28 -16.63
N ILE A 232 60.98 -54.54 -16.62
CA ILE A 232 61.90 -53.98 -15.63
C ILE A 232 62.05 -52.46 -15.85
N ALA A 233 62.21 -52.02 -17.10
CA ALA A 233 62.29 -50.61 -17.45
C ALA A 233 61.06 -49.82 -16.99
N ASP A 234 59.85 -50.36 -17.14
CA ASP A 234 58.61 -49.73 -16.66
C ASP A 234 58.63 -49.47 -15.14
N ILE A 235 59.16 -50.40 -14.35
CA ILE A 235 59.33 -50.21 -12.90
C ILE A 235 60.29 -49.06 -12.61
N TYR A 236 61.41 -48.98 -13.31
CA TYR A 236 62.35 -47.86 -13.20
C TYR A 236 61.73 -46.54 -13.64
N ILE A 237 60.92 -46.54 -14.71
CA ILE A 237 60.20 -45.37 -15.18
C ILE A 237 59.25 -44.85 -14.09
N ASN A 238 58.50 -45.75 -13.45
CA ASN A 238 57.60 -45.39 -12.36
C ASN A 238 58.34 -44.83 -11.14
N ILE A 239 59.45 -45.45 -10.73
CA ILE A 239 60.29 -44.93 -9.64
C ILE A 239 60.91 -43.57 -10.00
N GLY A 240 61.40 -43.43 -11.23
CA GLY A 240 61.98 -42.19 -11.74
C GLY A 240 60.95 -41.06 -11.80
N ASN A 241 59.76 -41.32 -12.33
CA ASN A 241 58.67 -40.35 -12.36
C ASN A 241 58.23 -39.94 -10.95
N PHE A 242 58.07 -40.89 -10.02
CA PHE A 242 57.74 -40.57 -8.62
C PHE A 242 58.84 -39.76 -7.94
N SER A 243 60.10 -40.05 -8.24
CA SER A 243 61.26 -39.28 -7.75
C SER A 243 61.20 -37.84 -8.24
N LEU A 244 60.93 -37.63 -9.54
CA LEU A 244 60.74 -36.29 -10.13
C LEU A 244 59.51 -35.58 -9.55
N ASP A 245 58.40 -36.29 -9.31
CA ASP A 245 57.21 -35.72 -8.69
C ASP A 245 57.49 -35.23 -7.26
N CYS A 246 58.31 -35.96 -6.49
CA CYS A 246 58.74 -35.52 -5.15
C CYS A 246 59.58 -34.23 -5.24
N ILE A 247 60.43 -34.11 -6.26
CA ILE A 247 61.23 -32.90 -6.51
C ILE A 247 60.32 -31.74 -6.96
N ASP A 248 59.34 -31.99 -7.82
CA ASP A 248 58.35 -31.00 -8.26
C ASP A 248 57.54 -30.46 -7.08
N LEU A 249 57.01 -31.34 -6.23
CA LEU A 249 56.30 -30.96 -5.01
C LEU A 249 57.18 -30.18 -4.04
N PHE A 250 58.44 -30.59 -3.87
CA PHE A 250 59.40 -29.83 -3.06
C PHE A 250 59.64 -28.44 -3.65
N MET A 251 59.87 -28.31 -4.96
CA MET A 251 60.03 -27.00 -5.61
C MET A 251 58.81 -26.11 -5.42
N ASP A 252 57.60 -26.67 -5.52
CA ASP A 252 56.37 -25.92 -5.27
C ASP A 252 56.21 -25.48 -3.81
N SER A 253 56.76 -26.23 -2.86
CA SER A 253 56.83 -25.84 -1.46
C SER A 253 57.81 -24.65 -1.25
N GLN A 254 58.89 -24.55 -2.04
CA GLN A 254 59.85 -23.44 -1.95
C GLN A 254 59.28 -22.09 -2.43
N ARG A 255 58.12 -22.10 -3.10
CA ARG A 255 57.40 -20.87 -3.47
C ARG A 255 56.60 -20.29 -2.31
N VAL A 256 56.41 -21.04 -1.23
CA VAL A 256 55.75 -20.56 -0.02
C VAL A 256 56.70 -19.61 0.71
N SER A 257 56.15 -18.52 1.25
CA SER A 257 56.93 -17.56 2.04
C SER A 257 57.66 -18.25 3.19
N ARG A 258 58.91 -17.83 3.46
CA ARG A 258 59.71 -18.34 4.60
C ARG A 258 59.07 -18.10 5.96
N ARG A 259 58.05 -17.26 6.02
CA ARG A 259 57.20 -17.04 7.18
C ARG A 259 56.43 -18.30 7.61
N TYR A 260 56.24 -19.27 6.71
CA TYR A 260 55.48 -20.48 7.01
C TYR A 260 56.39 -21.71 7.07
N GLU A 261 56.28 -22.46 8.16
CA GLU A 261 56.89 -23.78 8.31
C GLU A 261 55.87 -24.84 7.88
N LEU A 262 56.14 -25.47 6.74
CA LEU A 262 55.28 -26.52 6.17
C LEU A 262 55.49 -27.87 6.89
N ASP A 263 55.30 -27.93 8.20
CA ASP A 263 55.62 -29.09 9.05
C ASP A 263 54.88 -30.38 8.61
N ASP A 264 53.57 -30.31 8.35
CA ASP A 264 52.80 -31.47 7.88
C ASP A 264 53.23 -31.93 6.47
N PHE A 265 53.41 -30.99 5.54
CA PHE A 265 53.91 -31.32 4.19
C PHE A 265 55.32 -31.91 4.24
N HIS A 266 56.25 -31.31 4.98
CA HIS A 266 57.61 -31.84 5.12
C HIS A 266 57.60 -33.22 5.75
N ASN A 267 56.77 -33.47 6.77
CA ASN A 267 56.59 -34.81 7.32
C ASN A 267 56.13 -35.81 6.24
N LEU A 268 55.11 -35.47 5.44
CA LEU A 268 54.61 -36.33 4.36
C LEU A 268 55.63 -36.53 3.22
N LEU A 269 56.41 -35.50 2.90
CA LEU A 269 57.51 -35.57 1.94
C LEU A 269 58.64 -36.45 2.48
N THR A 270 58.99 -36.35 3.76
CA THR A 270 59.96 -37.24 4.43
C THR A 270 59.49 -38.69 4.39
N HIS A 271 58.19 -38.97 4.58
CA HIS A 271 57.65 -40.32 4.40
C HIS A 271 57.80 -40.79 2.95
N SER A 272 57.53 -39.93 1.97
CA SER A 272 57.64 -40.24 0.54
C SER A 272 59.10 -40.47 0.10
N THR A 273 60.04 -39.72 0.68
CA THR A 273 61.48 -39.86 0.39
C THR A 273 62.13 -41.02 1.16
N ALA A 274 61.72 -41.28 2.41
CA ALA A 274 62.10 -42.49 3.14
C ALA A 274 61.60 -43.75 2.42
N PHE A 275 60.44 -43.68 1.80
CA PHE A 275 59.92 -44.72 0.94
C PHE A 275 60.83 -44.99 -0.27
N LEU A 276 61.21 -43.95 -1.02
CA LEU A 276 62.20 -44.07 -2.10
C LEU A 276 63.52 -44.65 -1.59
N LYS A 277 63.95 -44.22 -0.40
CA LYS A 277 65.19 -44.70 0.21
C LYS A 277 65.13 -46.19 0.52
N SER A 278 63.99 -46.68 1.03
CA SER A 278 63.76 -48.11 1.26
C SER A 278 63.84 -48.96 -0.01
N ILE A 279 63.44 -48.40 -1.16
CA ILE A 279 63.57 -49.05 -2.48
C ILE A 279 65.04 -49.12 -2.91
N THR A 280 65.82 -48.06 -2.66
CA THR A 280 67.26 -48.02 -2.98
C THR A 280 68.11 -48.91 -2.06
N GLU A 281 67.86 -48.87 -0.74
CA GLU A 281 68.63 -49.60 0.29
C GLU A 281 68.37 -51.11 0.27
N ALA A 282 67.21 -51.55 -0.24
CA ALA A 282 66.95 -52.96 -0.45
C ALA A 282 67.91 -53.63 -1.48
N GLY A 283 68.82 -52.85 -2.09
CA GLY A 283 69.89 -53.35 -2.98
C GLY A 283 69.34 -54.00 -4.25
N THR A 284 68.12 -53.60 -4.62
CA THR A 284 67.19 -54.39 -5.41
C THR A 284 67.09 -54.01 -6.88
N LEU A 285 67.60 -52.84 -7.25
CA LEU A 285 67.51 -52.35 -8.62
C LEU A 285 68.23 -53.34 -9.58
N SER A 286 69.43 -53.81 -9.25
CA SER A 286 70.16 -54.76 -10.12
C SER A 286 69.68 -56.23 -10.06
N ARG A 287 68.78 -56.62 -9.14
CA ARG A 287 68.36 -58.04 -8.93
C ARG A 287 66.87 -58.25 -9.13
N TRP A 288 66.49 -58.59 -10.37
CA TRP A 288 65.11 -58.83 -10.80
C TRP A 288 64.30 -59.83 -9.93
N LYS A 289 64.97 -60.78 -9.26
CA LYS A 289 64.32 -61.80 -8.41
C LYS A 289 63.60 -61.26 -7.17
N LYS A 290 63.78 -59.99 -6.81
CA LYS A 290 63.14 -59.34 -5.63
C LYS A 290 62.05 -58.31 -6.01
N LEU A 291 61.78 -58.11 -7.31
CA LEU A 291 60.76 -57.19 -7.83
C LEU A 291 59.32 -57.40 -7.29
N PRO A 292 58.86 -58.62 -6.93
CA PRO A 292 57.53 -58.81 -6.33
C PRO A 292 57.33 -58.05 -5.02
N ASN A 293 58.38 -57.96 -4.20
CA ASN A 293 58.32 -57.20 -2.95
C ASN A 293 58.23 -55.70 -3.23
N ILE A 294 58.87 -55.22 -4.31
CA ILE A 294 58.85 -53.82 -4.76
C ILE A 294 57.47 -53.44 -5.32
N LYS A 295 56.73 -54.37 -5.94
CA LYS A 295 55.38 -54.11 -6.48
C LYS A 295 54.40 -53.58 -5.42
N ALA A 296 54.38 -54.19 -4.22
CA ALA A 296 53.56 -53.72 -3.12
C ALA A 296 53.94 -52.30 -2.63
N TYR A 297 55.19 -51.90 -2.87
CA TYR A 297 55.63 -50.52 -2.65
C TYR A 297 55.18 -49.62 -3.82
N ILE A 298 55.35 -50.04 -5.07
CA ILE A 298 54.91 -49.28 -6.26
C ILE A 298 53.41 -48.95 -6.20
N ASP A 299 52.58 -49.89 -5.77
CA ASP A 299 51.13 -49.69 -5.66
C ASP A 299 50.73 -48.63 -4.60
N LYS A 300 51.61 -48.35 -3.63
CA LYS A 300 51.38 -47.33 -2.58
C LYS A 300 51.85 -45.93 -2.99
N PHE A 301 52.66 -45.79 -4.04
CA PHE A 301 53.18 -44.50 -4.51
C PHE A 301 52.10 -43.43 -4.72
N PRO A 302 50.96 -43.69 -5.39
CA PRO A 302 49.97 -42.65 -5.65
C PRO A 302 49.36 -42.11 -4.35
N GLY A 303 49.19 -42.96 -3.33
CA GLY A 303 48.57 -42.59 -2.06
C GLY A 303 49.39 -41.59 -1.25
N THR A 304 50.70 -41.83 -1.12
CA THR A 304 51.61 -40.95 -0.35
C THR A 304 51.83 -39.62 -1.05
N ARG A 305 52.00 -39.63 -2.39
CA ARG A 305 52.08 -38.41 -3.21
C ARG A 305 50.81 -37.57 -3.08
N ASN A 306 49.64 -38.17 -3.30
CA ASN A 306 48.37 -37.45 -3.25
C ASN A 306 48.14 -36.81 -1.88
N ALA A 307 48.60 -37.43 -0.80
CA ALA A 307 48.53 -36.85 0.53
C ALA A 307 49.41 -35.60 0.67
N ALA A 308 50.67 -35.63 0.18
CA ALA A 308 51.57 -34.48 0.21
C ALA A 308 51.07 -33.33 -0.68
N GLU A 309 50.59 -33.63 -1.89
CA GLU A 309 50.02 -32.65 -2.82
C GLU A 309 48.78 -31.97 -2.24
N LYS A 310 47.86 -32.77 -1.67
CA LYS A 310 46.67 -32.25 -0.98
C LYS A 310 47.04 -31.40 0.23
N SER A 311 48.06 -31.80 1.00
CA SER A 311 48.55 -31.03 2.15
C SER A 311 49.00 -29.63 1.72
N LEU A 312 49.80 -29.54 0.65
CA LEU A 312 50.29 -28.26 0.13
C LEU A 312 49.17 -27.40 -0.46
N TYR A 313 48.21 -28.01 -1.17
CA TYR A 313 47.03 -27.31 -1.71
C TYR A 313 46.16 -26.72 -0.59
N VAL A 314 45.82 -27.52 0.43
CA VAL A 314 45.02 -27.08 1.58
C VAL A 314 45.75 -25.96 2.33
N PHE A 315 47.06 -26.10 2.52
CA PHE A 315 47.86 -25.05 3.12
C PHE A 315 47.75 -23.73 2.35
N ARG A 316 47.92 -23.72 1.02
CA ARG A 316 47.84 -22.47 0.22
C ARG A 316 46.48 -21.79 0.34
N LEU A 317 45.39 -22.56 0.36
CA LEU A 317 44.05 -22.02 0.59
C LEU A 317 43.93 -21.38 1.98
N GLN A 318 44.45 -22.07 3.00
CA GLN A 318 44.44 -21.58 4.37
C GLN A 318 45.34 -20.36 4.56
N GLN A 319 46.50 -20.33 3.89
CA GLN A 319 47.42 -19.19 3.87
C GLN A 319 46.70 -17.95 3.32
N ASN A 320 46.07 -18.04 2.15
CA ASN A 320 45.33 -16.92 1.56
C ASN A 320 44.22 -16.41 2.49
N ASN A 321 43.51 -17.31 3.17
CA ASN A 321 42.49 -16.93 4.14
C ASN A 321 43.10 -16.25 5.37
N LEU A 322 44.18 -16.80 5.90
CA LEU A 322 44.88 -16.23 7.05
C LEU A 322 45.44 -14.84 6.72
N GLU A 323 46.06 -14.64 5.56
CA GLU A 323 46.60 -13.36 5.14
C GLU A 323 45.52 -12.28 5.05
N ARG A 324 44.37 -12.59 4.43
CA ARG A 324 43.22 -11.65 4.42
C ARG A 324 42.72 -11.29 5.81
N LEU A 325 42.69 -12.28 6.71
CA LEU A 325 42.28 -12.09 8.09
C LEU A 325 43.30 -11.23 8.86
N ILE A 326 44.59 -11.43 8.64
CA ILE A 326 45.68 -10.60 9.18
C ILE A 326 45.57 -9.17 8.67
N GLU A 327 45.35 -8.96 7.36
CA GLU A 327 45.12 -7.64 6.79
C GLU A 327 43.93 -6.94 7.45
N THR A 328 42.85 -7.67 7.70
CA THR A 328 41.67 -7.14 8.39
C THR A 328 42.00 -6.69 9.80
N ILE A 329 42.69 -7.53 10.60
CA ILE A 329 43.11 -7.16 11.96
C ILE A 329 44.06 -5.96 11.94
N ASN A 330 45.05 -5.94 11.04
CA ASN A 330 46.04 -4.86 10.96
C ASN A 330 45.43 -3.54 10.48
N SER A 331 44.28 -3.57 9.83
CA SER A 331 43.53 -2.36 9.46
C SER A 331 42.82 -1.70 10.64
N TRP A 332 42.64 -2.42 11.76
CA TRP A 332 41.98 -1.89 12.93
C TRP A 332 42.85 -0.88 13.66
N GLN A 333 42.29 0.31 13.87
CA GLN A 333 42.93 1.38 14.61
C GLN A 333 42.39 1.38 16.04
N LEU A 334 42.74 0.33 16.81
CA LEU A 334 42.14 0.05 18.12
C LEU A 334 42.30 1.21 19.11
N ASP A 335 43.43 1.92 19.10
CA ASP A 335 43.64 3.07 19.97
C ASP A 335 42.66 4.21 19.65
N ILE A 336 42.40 4.46 18.36
CA ILE A 336 41.43 5.46 17.91
C ILE A 336 40.00 5.02 18.23
N GLU A 337 39.70 3.73 18.09
CA GLU A 337 38.40 3.16 18.47
C GLU A 337 38.17 3.26 19.98
N MET A 338 39.19 2.97 20.79
CA MET A 338 39.16 3.11 22.25
C MET A 338 38.95 4.57 22.67
N ASP A 339 39.64 5.53 22.07
CA ASP A 339 39.43 6.95 22.36
C ASP A 339 38.02 7.41 22.01
N LYS A 340 37.47 6.93 20.90
CA LYS A 340 36.08 7.22 20.49
C LYS A 340 35.07 6.58 21.44
N LEU A 341 35.34 5.35 21.88
CA LEU A 341 34.52 4.62 22.84
C LEU A 341 34.50 5.31 24.21
N ALA A 342 35.68 5.68 24.72
CA ALA A 342 35.79 6.42 25.97
C ALA A 342 35.04 7.75 25.89
N LYS A 343 35.20 8.52 24.80
CA LYS A 343 34.43 9.75 24.57
C LYS A 343 32.92 9.50 24.53
N LEU A 344 32.49 8.43 23.87
CA LEU A 344 31.07 8.07 23.80
C LEU A 344 30.52 7.72 25.19
N GLU A 345 31.24 6.92 25.97
CA GLU A 345 30.84 6.55 27.33
C GLU A 345 30.90 7.74 28.31
N ASP A 346 31.88 8.64 28.17
CA ASP A 346 31.96 9.90 28.92
C ASP A 346 30.77 10.82 28.59
N GLU A 347 30.44 10.94 27.31
CA GLU A 347 29.26 11.68 26.87
C GLU A 347 27.98 11.03 27.40
N CYS A 348 27.87 9.70 27.36
CA CYS A 348 26.78 8.96 28.00
C CYS A 348 26.70 9.24 29.50
N THR A 349 27.83 9.34 30.20
CA THR A 349 27.88 9.68 31.63
C THR A 349 27.38 11.10 31.89
N PHE A 350 27.66 12.05 30.98
CA PHE A 350 27.08 13.39 31.05
C PHE A 350 25.55 13.37 30.94
N TYR A 351 25.00 12.52 30.07
CA TYR A 351 23.55 12.43 29.86
C TYR A 351 22.83 11.57 30.90
N TRP A 352 23.39 10.42 31.28
CA TRP A 352 22.72 9.41 32.10
C TRP A 352 23.20 9.32 33.54
N TYR A 353 24.18 10.12 33.96
CA TYR A 353 24.89 9.95 35.24
C TYR A 353 25.73 8.67 35.28
N SER A 354 26.52 8.53 36.35
CA SER A 354 27.30 7.31 36.57
C SER A 354 26.38 6.09 36.64
N TYR A 355 26.90 4.91 36.27
CA TYR A 355 26.12 3.67 36.31
C TYR A 355 25.47 3.42 37.69
N GLU A 356 26.16 3.78 38.76
CA GLU A 356 25.73 3.65 40.16
C GLU A 356 24.50 4.52 40.48
N GLU A 357 24.35 5.66 39.81
CA GLU A 357 23.26 6.61 40.04
C GLU A 357 22.01 6.28 39.19
N ARG A 358 22.16 5.67 38.01
CA ARG A 358 21.08 5.47 37.04
C ARG A 358 21.19 4.13 36.28
N LYS A 359 21.24 3.04 37.04
CA LYS A 359 21.36 1.66 36.55
C LYS A 359 20.41 1.29 35.40
N GLU A 360 19.13 1.65 35.53
CA GLU A 360 18.07 1.28 34.57
C GLU A 360 18.34 1.80 33.14
N ASN A 361 18.86 3.03 33.01
CA ASN A 361 19.13 3.63 31.69
C ASN A 361 20.26 2.90 30.96
N TRP A 362 21.32 2.57 31.69
CA TRP A 362 22.45 1.80 31.17
C TRP A 362 22.04 0.35 30.83
N GLU A 363 21.22 -0.29 31.66
CA GLU A 363 20.69 -1.64 31.37
C GLU A 363 19.76 -1.67 30.16
N LYS A 364 19.00 -0.60 29.92
CA LYS A 364 18.18 -0.47 28.71
C LYS A 364 19.03 -0.35 27.44
N ALA A 365 20.11 0.43 27.50
CA ALA A 365 20.99 0.66 26.33
C ALA A 365 21.94 -0.52 26.04
N LEU A 366 22.41 -1.22 27.07
CA LEU A 366 23.47 -2.24 26.95
C LEU A 366 23.02 -3.67 27.30
N GLY A 367 21.75 -3.86 27.65
CA GLY A 367 21.19 -5.14 28.09
C GLY A 367 21.43 -5.46 29.57
N SER A 368 20.95 -6.62 30.00
CA SER A 368 21.09 -7.11 31.38
C SER A 368 21.80 -8.47 31.42
N PRO A 369 22.97 -8.60 32.08
CA PRO A 369 23.75 -7.53 32.70
C PRO A 369 24.39 -6.59 31.66
N PRO A 370 24.61 -5.30 31.97
CA PRO A 370 25.13 -4.34 31.02
C PRO A 370 26.61 -4.62 30.72
N ARG A 371 26.95 -4.63 29.43
CA ARG A 371 28.33 -4.81 28.95
C ARG A 371 28.84 -3.52 28.36
N PHE A 372 29.81 -2.89 29.03
CA PHE A 372 30.41 -1.65 28.57
C PHE A 372 31.33 -1.88 27.38
N PRO A 373 31.10 -1.20 26.24
CA PRO A 373 31.95 -1.33 25.06
C PRO A 373 33.44 -1.14 25.34
N SER A 374 33.84 -0.17 26.17
CA SER A 374 35.25 0.07 26.53
C SER A 374 35.85 -1.10 27.31
N HIS A 375 35.08 -1.73 28.19
CA HIS A 375 35.55 -2.90 28.95
C HIS A 375 35.70 -4.13 28.06
N GLU A 376 34.75 -4.36 27.16
CA GLU A 376 34.82 -5.44 26.17
C GLU A 376 35.94 -5.19 25.16
N MET A 377 36.16 -3.95 24.72
CA MET A 377 37.25 -3.57 23.84
C MET A 377 38.62 -3.70 24.53
N ASN A 378 38.73 -3.40 25.83
CA ASN A 378 39.95 -3.67 26.60
C ASN A 378 40.25 -5.18 26.66
N LYS A 379 39.25 -6.02 26.96
CA LYS A 379 39.43 -7.49 26.93
C LYS A 379 39.84 -7.98 25.54
N PHE A 380 39.24 -7.40 24.52
CA PHE A 380 39.54 -7.69 23.13
C PHE A 380 40.96 -7.27 22.74
N GLN A 381 41.43 -6.11 23.20
CA GLN A 381 42.80 -5.64 23.01
C GLN A 381 43.81 -6.55 23.72
N VAL A 382 43.51 -7.01 24.93
CA VAL A 382 44.31 -8.01 25.64
C VAL A 382 44.33 -9.33 24.85
N LEU A 383 43.18 -9.81 24.37
CA LEU A 383 43.11 -11.00 23.53
C LEU A 383 43.98 -10.86 22.27
N LEU A 384 43.89 -9.72 21.58
CA LEU A 384 44.67 -9.46 20.37
C LEU A 384 46.16 -9.38 20.68
N SER A 385 46.56 -8.56 21.65
CA SER A 385 47.96 -8.30 22.00
C SER A 385 48.67 -9.50 22.64
N GLU A 386 47.97 -10.35 23.40
CA GLU A 386 48.59 -11.51 24.04
C GLU A 386 48.50 -12.79 23.20
N ASN A 387 47.42 -12.98 22.44
CA ASN A 387 47.12 -14.30 21.84
C ASN A 387 47.10 -14.35 20.32
N ILE A 388 46.96 -13.21 19.64
CA ILE A 388 46.82 -13.15 18.18
C ILE A 388 47.99 -12.42 17.55
N LEU A 389 48.18 -11.12 17.83
CA LEU A 389 49.23 -10.28 17.25
C LEU A 389 50.63 -10.89 17.38
N PRO A 390 51.06 -11.42 18.55
CA PRO A 390 52.38 -12.06 18.66
C PRO A 390 52.51 -13.29 17.75
N THR A 391 51.41 -14.02 17.52
CA THR A 391 51.42 -15.22 16.65
C THR A 391 51.32 -14.90 15.16
N ILE A 392 50.92 -13.69 14.81
CA ILE A 392 50.87 -13.17 13.42
C ILE A 392 51.86 -12.05 13.18
N ASP A 393 52.90 -11.94 14.00
CA ASP A 393 53.99 -11.01 13.76
C ASP A 393 54.74 -11.41 12.47
N ILE A 394 55.39 -10.45 11.82
CA ILE A 394 56.16 -10.68 10.60
C ILE A 394 57.38 -11.56 10.88
N ASP A 395 57.97 -11.45 12.08
CA ASP A 395 59.17 -12.18 12.48
C ASP A 395 58.88 -13.59 13.01
N VAL A 396 57.60 -13.95 13.19
CA VAL A 396 57.19 -15.25 13.72
C VAL A 396 56.91 -16.24 12.59
N ILE A 397 57.55 -17.40 12.69
CA ILE A 397 57.33 -18.53 11.78
C ILE A 397 56.04 -19.24 12.19
N ILE A 398 55.08 -19.34 11.27
CA ILE A 398 53.79 -19.97 11.48
C ILE A 398 53.82 -21.40 10.94
N LYS A 399 53.59 -22.39 11.80
CA LYS A 399 53.52 -23.79 11.37
C LYS A 399 52.22 -24.07 10.62
N GLN A 400 52.27 -24.87 9.57
CA GLN A 400 51.11 -25.32 8.80
C GLN A 400 50.04 -25.94 9.72
N SER A 401 50.45 -26.80 10.65
CA SER A 401 49.56 -27.43 11.64
C SER A 401 48.81 -26.43 12.54
N GLN A 402 49.33 -25.20 12.72
CA GLN A 402 48.76 -24.17 13.58
C GLN A 402 47.78 -23.23 12.87
N ILE A 403 47.88 -23.11 11.53
CA ILE A 403 47.12 -22.13 10.75
C ILE A 403 45.61 -22.25 11.01
N ARG A 404 45.07 -23.47 11.05
CA ARG A 404 43.64 -23.68 11.28
C ARG A 404 43.19 -23.15 12.65
N THR A 405 44.00 -23.36 13.68
CA THR A 405 43.72 -22.86 15.03
C THR A 405 43.80 -21.34 15.06
N LEU A 406 44.78 -20.77 14.35
CA LEU A 406 44.99 -19.33 14.27
C LEU A 406 43.84 -18.64 13.52
N ILE A 407 43.43 -19.16 12.36
CA ILE A 407 42.23 -18.71 11.63
C ILE A 407 41.03 -18.71 12.56
N ARG A 408 40.79 -19.81 13.30
CA ARG A 408 39.67 -19.92 14.23
C ARG A 408 39.72 -18.83 15.32
N ARG A 409 40.89 -18.58 15.91
CA ARG A 409 41.07 -17.54 16.94
C ARG A 409 40.80 -16.15 16.38
N ILE A 410 41.32 -15.84 15.20
CA ILE A 410 41.07 -14.58 14.52
C ILE A 410 39.59 -14.42 14.17
N SER A 411 38.93 -15.47 13.68
CA SER A 411 37.48 -15.43 13.43
C SER A 411 36.66 -15.19 14.71
N GLN A 412 37.07 -15.77 15.84
CA GLN A 412 36.44 -15.48 17.14
C GLN A 412 36.66 -14.02 17.56
N ALA A 413 37.86 -13.47 17.33
CA ALA A 413 38.16 -12.08 17.57
C ALA A 413 37.27 -11.17 16.69
N LEU A 414 37.10 -11.47 15.40
CA LEU A 414 36.18 -10.75 14.51
C LEU A 414 34.75 -10.73 15.04
N ILE A 415 34.22 -11.87 15.47
CA ILE A 415 32.87 -11.96 16.06
C ILE A 415 32.77 -11.09 17.32
N TRP A 416 33.82 -11.04 18.14
CA TRP A 416 33.84 -10.18 19.32
C TRP A 416 33.93 -8.70 18.95
N HIS A 417 34.72 -8.34 17.94
CA HIS A 417 34.77 -6.97 17.41
C HIS A 417 33.39 -6.51 16.91
N ASP A 418 32.68 -7.37 16.17
CA ASP A 418 31.31 -7.11 15.70
C ASP A 418 30.34 -6.92 16.89
N LEU A 419 30.44 -7.77 17.92
CA LEU A 419 29.66 -7.60 19.15
C LEU A 419 29.93 -6.24 19.80
N ILE A 420 31.20 -5.83 19.90
CA ILE A 420 31.57 -4.52 20.47
C ILE A 420 30.95 -3.41 19.63
N ASN A 421 31.07 -3.47 18.29
CA ASN A 421 30.47 -2.49 17.38
C ASN A 421 28.96 -2.38 17.55
N ASP A 422 28.26 -3.49 17.77
CA ASP A 422 26.82 -3.49 18.03
C ASP A 422 26.48 -2.86 19.40
N LEU A 423 27.30 -3.08 20.42
CA LEU A 423 27.17 -2.38 21.70
C LEU A 423 27.40 -0.87 21.53
N VAL A 424 28.41 -0.45 20.75
CA VAL A 424 28.68 0.96 20.43
C VAL A 424 27.48 1.60 19.75
N ARG A 425 26.92 0.92 18.74
CA ARG A 425 25.75 1.42 18.00
C ARG A 425 24.54 1.56 18.90
N SER A 426 24.29 0.58 19.77
CA SER A 426 23.17 0.61 20.71
C SER A 426 23.30 1.76 21.70
N LEU A 427 24.50 1.94 22.26
CA LEU A 427 24.83 3.03 23.16
C LEU A 427 24.69 4.40 22.48
N ALA A 428 25.25 4.56 21.28
CA ALA A 428 25.16 5.80 20.50
C ALA A 428 23.73 6.11 20.06
N PHE A 429 22.92 5.10 19.75
CA PHE A 429 21.52 5.26 19.40
C PHE A 429 20.72 5.84 20.58
N GLU A 430 20.83 5.22 21.75
CA GLU A 430 20.15 5.72 22.95
C GLU A 430 20.70 7.11 23.34
N LEU A 431 22.01 7.35 23.27
CA LEU A 431 22.58 8.68 23.55
C LEU A 431 21.97 9.74 22.63
N ASN A 432 21.89 9.46 21.32
CA ASN A 432 21.29 10.36 20.35
C ASN A 432 19.80 10.62 20.63
N PHE A 433 19.05 9.62 21.12
CA PHE A 433 17.66 9.83 21.55
C PHE A 433 17.58 10.91 22.65
N HIS A 434 18.47 10.88 23.64
CA HIS A 434 18.51 11.89 24.70
C HIS A 434 19.04 13.26 24.22
N ILE A 435 20.05 13.29 23.35
CA ILE A 435 20.55 14.52 22.71
C ILE A 435 19.42 15.20 21.91
N ASN A 436 18.68 14.43 21.13
CA ASN A 436 17.57 14.95 20.33
C ASN A 436 16.41 15.42 21.22
N ALA A 437 16.08 14.67 22.28
CA ALA A 437 15.08 15.10 23.25
C ALA A 437 15.47 16.44 23.91
N ARG A 438 16.76 16.63 24.23
CA ARG A 438 17.28 17.92 24.71
C ARG A 438 17.09 19.03 23.69
N LYS A 439 17.51 18.82 22.44
CA LYS A 439 17.34 19.81 21.34
C LYS A 439 15.87 20.17 21.14
N ASP A 440 14.97 19.20 21.19
CA ASP A 440 13.53 19.41 21.08
C ASP A 440 12.99 20.26 22.24
N VAL A 441 13.41 19.96 23.48
CA VAL A 441 13.05 20.77 24.66
C VAL A 441 13.58 22.20 24.54
N GLU A 442 14.84 22.38 24.14
CA GLU A 442 15.45 23.69 23.89
C GLU A 442 14.72 24.45 22.78
N THR A 443 14.29 23.75 21.72
CA THR A 443 13.49 24.33 20.62
C THR A 443 12.08 24.70 21.07
N LEU A 444 11.43 23.87 21.89
CA LEU A 444 10.09 24.14 22.42
C LEU A 444 10.08 25.33 23.38
N LEU A 445 11.10 25.44 24.25
CA LEU A 445 11.27 26.50 25.24
C LEU A 445 11.98 27.75 24.72
N GLY A 446 12.59 27.70 23.55
CA GLY A 446 13.27 28.85 22.94
C GLY A 446 12.36 30.07 22.80
N SER A 447 12.94 31.24 22.55
CA SER A 447 12.18 32.50 22.44
C SER A 447 11.10 32.47 21.34
N GLN A 448 11.33 31.72 20.26
CA GLN A 448 10.36 31.44 19.19
C GLN A 448 9.76 30.03 19.28
N GLY A 449 10.03 29.32 20.37
CA GLY A 449 9.59 27.95 20.58
C GLY A 449 8.09 27.86 20.78
N LYS A 450 7.48 26.75 20.34
CA LYS A 450 6.02 26.58 20.42
C LYS A 450 5.49 26.72 21.85
N ALA A 451 6.21 26.27 22.87
CA ALA A 451 5.77 26.41 24.26
C ALA A 451 5.82 27.87 24.71
N SER A 452 6.87 28.62 24.35
CA SER A 452 6.99 30.05 24.65
C SER A 452 5.97 30.91 23.89
N VAL A 453 5.72 30.60 22.62
CA VAL A 453 4.66 31.26 21.81
C VAL A 453 3.29 30.98 22.42
N MET A 454 3.01 29.72 22.78
CA MET A 454 1.76 29.35 23.44
C MET A 454 1.64 29.99 24.83
N LEU A 455 2.74 30.12 25.58
CA LEU A 455 2.75 30.81 26.87
C LEU A 455 2.34 32.27 26.71
N GLU A 456 2.84 32.95 25.68
CA GLU A 456 2.48 34.33 25.41
C GLU A 456 1.01 34.45 24.97
N GLN A 457 0.53 33.54 24.13
CA GLN A 457 -0.89 33.47 23.79
C GLN A 457 -1.78 33.16 25.01
N VAL A 458 -1.33 32.29 25.91
CA VAL A 458 -2.00 32.01 27.19
C VAL A 458 -1.97 33.24 28.10
N ARG A 459 -0.88 34.02 28.16
CA ARG A 459 -0.84 35.28 28.91
C ARG A 459 -1.85 36.28 28.38
N ILE A 460 -1.96 36.41 27.06
CA ILE A 460 -2.98 37.24 26.42
C ILE A 460 -4.38 36.70 26.79
N ALA A 461 -4.62 35.40 26.65
CA ALA A 461 -5.91 34.80 27.00
C ALA A 461 -6.26 34.97 28.49
N ILE A 462 -5.32 34.79 29.43
CA ILE A 462 -5.56 34.99 30.88
C ILE A 462 -5.93 36.43 31.18
N ARG A 463 -5.32 37.37 30.47
CA ARG A 463 -5.64 38.79 30.58
C ARG A 463 -7.09 39.05 30.15
N ASP A 464 -7.57 38.31 29.16
CA ASP A 464 -8.82 38.59 28.45
C ASP A 464 -9.96 37.56 28.73
N THR A 465 -9.93 36.80 29.84
CA THR A 465 -10.89 35.68 30.10
C THR A 465 -11.63 35.72 31.44
N SER A 466 -12.57 34.77 31.62
CA SER A 466 -13.31 34.51 32.85
C SER A 466 -12.40 33.96 33.98
N PRO A 467 -12.80 34.11 35.27
CA PRO A 467 -12.01 33.64 36.42
C PRO A 467 -11.58 32.16 36.35
N ASP A 468 -12.45 31.27 35.84
CA ASP A 468 -12.14 29.83 35.71
C ASP A 468 -11.02 29.54 34.69
N LEU A 469 -10.96 30.31 33.60
CA LEU A 469 -9.89 30.21 32.60
C LEU A 469 -8.62 30.90 33.09
N MET A 470 -8.74 31.95 33.90
CA MET A 470 -7.63 32.61 34.56
C MET A 470 -6.88 31.66 35.51
N ASP A 471 -7.58 30.93 36.38
CA ASP A 471 -6.95 29.95 37.29
C ASP A 471 -6.25 28.82 36.53
N TRP A 472 -6.88 28.30 35.46
CA TRP A 472 -6.26 27.28 34.62
C TRP A 472 -5.03 27.81 33.88
N GLY A 473 -5.09 29.02 33.34
CA GLY A 473 -3.96 29.67 32.68
C GLY A 473 -2.83 30.03 33.65
N LEU A 474 -3.13 30.46 34.87
CA LEU A 474 -2.13 30.69 35.93
C LEU A 474 -1.41 29.39 36.31
N LYS A 475 -2.13 28.27 36.35
CA LYS A 475 -1.51 26.94 36.51
C LYS A 475 -0.57 26.62 35.35
N LEU A 476 -0.98 26.86 34.10
CA LEU A 476 -0.13 26.66 32.93
C LEU A 476 1.11 27.57 32.95
N LEU A 477 0.99 28.83 33.39
CA LEU A 477 2.14 29.73 33.58
C LEU A 477 3.15 29.17 34.60
N ASN A 478 2.65 28.63 35.72
CA ASN A 478 3.48 28.00 36.74
C ASN A 478 4.13 26.71 36.22
N ASP A 479 3.40 25.89 35.46
CA ASP A 479 3.91 24.67 34.84
C ASP A 479 5.03 24.99 33.82
N HIS A 480 4.86 26.02 32.97
CA HIS A 480 5.91 26.47 32.05
C HIS A 480 7.16 26.97 32.80
N LYS A 481 6.98 27.73 33.88
CA LYS A 481 8.09 28.18 34.73
C LYS A 481 8.81 26.99 35.37
N ALA A 482 8.05 25.99 35.85
CA ALA A 482 8.61 24.75 36.37
C ALA A 482 9.37 23.97 35.30
N PHE A 483 8.86 23.87 34.07
CA PHE A 483 9.57 23.24 32.95
C PHE A 483 10.84 24.00 32.57
N SER A 484 10.80 25.33 32.52
CA SER A 484 11.98 26.16 32.21
C SER A 484 13.07 26.00 33.28
N GLN A 485 12.70 26.08 34.56
CA GLN A 485 13.64 25.87 35.68
C GLN A 485 14.20 24.44 35.74
N ARG A 486 13.38 23.45 35.36
CA ARG A 486 13.81 22.05 35.23
C ARG A 486 14.78 21.88 34.07
N ALA A 487 14.48 22.45 32.90
CA ALA A 487 15.36 22.40 31.72
C ALA A 487 16.73 23.06 31.98
N GLU A 488 16.79 24.12 32.79
CA GLU A 488 18.04 24.78 33.20
C GLU A 488 18.88 23.95 34.20
N LYS A 489 18.22 23.15 35.05
CA LYS A 489 18.88 22.44 36.17
C LYS A 489 19.21 20.98 35.89
N ILE A 490 18.59 20.37 34.89
CA ILE A 490 18.64 18.92 34.69
C ILE A 490 19.57 18.54 33.53
N ARG A 491 20.31 17.45 33.68
CA ARG A 491 21.12 16.83 32.63
C ARG A 491 20.33 15.76 31.86
N GLY A 492 20.69 15.60 30.59
CA GLY A 492 20.33 14.55 29.62
C GLY A 492 19.14 13.62 29.86
N ALA A 493 19.21 12.80 30.90
CA ALA A 493 18.34 11.65 31.15
C ALA A 493 16.86 12.00 31.25
N ASN A 494 16.50 13.16 31.78
CA ASN A 494 15.09 13.52 32.01
C ASN A 494 14.49 14.40 30.90
N PHE A 495 15.27 14.77 29.87
CA PHE A 495 14.75 15.56 28.75
C PHE A 495 13.59 14.87 28.01
N PRO A 496 13.54 13.53 27.84
CA PRO A 496 12.38 12.86 27.26
C PRO A 496 11.07 13.08 28.05
N GLU A 497 11.13 13.04 29.38
CA GLU A 497 9.97 13.31 30.24
C GLU A 497 9.55 14.78 30.18
N ILE A 498 10.53 15.69 30.18
CA ILE A 498 10.29 17.13 30.04
C ILE A 498 9.68 17.44 28.67
N LYS A 499 10.17 16.81 27.60
CA LYS A 499 9.61 16.91 26.24
C LYS A 499 8.14 16.51 26.24
N HIS A 500 7.83 15.33 26.79
CA HIS A 500 6.44 14.86 26.87
C HIS A 500 5.56 15.82 27.69
N GLY A 501 6.07 16.32 28.81
CA GLY A 501 5.40 17.33 29.62
C GLY A 501 5.14 18.64 28.87
N LEU A 502 6.11 19.11 28.06
CA LEU A 502 6.00 20.31 27.24
C LEU A 502 5.04 20.14 26.07
N GLU A 503 5.03 18.99 25.40
CA GLU A 503 4.06 18.68 24.35
C GLU A 503 2.63 18.69 24.91
N LYS A 504 2.44 18.08 26.09
CA LYS A 504 1.16 18.14 26.81
C LYS A 504 0.79 19.56 27.21
N PHE A 505 1.75 20.35 27.69
CA PHE A 505 1.55 21.77 27.99
C PHE A 505 1.12 22.58 26.77
N VAL A 506 1.75 22.37 25.61
CA VAL A 506 1.40 23.04 24.34
C VAL A 506 -0.04 22.73 23.95
N LEU A 507 -0.45 21.47 24.05
CA LEU A 507 -1.83 21.05 23.78
C LEU A 507 -2.83 21.72 24.74
N GLN A 508 -2.56 21.65 26.05
CA GLN A 508 -3.43 22.27 27.06
C GLN A 508 -3.52 23.80 26.91
N SER A 509 -2.41 24.43 26.53
CA SER A 509 -2.35 25.87 26.25
C SER A 509 -3.18 26.23 25.02
N ARG A 510 -3.07 25.44 23.95
CA ARG A 510 -3.87 25.61 22.74
C ARG A 510 -5.36 25.48 23.02
N ASP A 511 -5.77 24.46 23.78
CA ASP A 511 -7.17 24.26 24.16
C ASP A 511 -7.72 25.45 24.96
N LEU A 512 -6.91 26.04 25.85
CA LEU A 512 -7.29 27.24 26.59
C LEU A 512 -7.47 28.44 25.67
N VAL A 513 -6.51 28.68 24.77
CA VAL A 513 -6.56 29.79 23.79
C VAL A 513 -7.76 29.63 22.85
N GLU A 514 -8.06 28.41 22.39
CA GLU A 514 -9.21 28.14 21.53
C GLU A 514 -10.53 28.36 22.26
N LYS A 515 -10.65 27.89 23.51
CA LYS A 515 -11.82 28.18 24.36
C LYS A 515 -12.01 29.68 24.56
N HIS A 516 -10.95 30.43 24.79
CA HIS A 516 -11.01 31.89 24.86
C HIS A 516 -11.50 32.50 23.54
N GLN A 517 -10.93 32.08 22.40
CA GLN A 517 -11.31 32.60 21.08
C GLN A 517 -12.79 32.32 20.74
N ILE A 518 -13.30 31.14 21.12
CA ILE A 518 -14.72 30.79 20.96
C ILE A 518 -15.60 31.74 21.79
N GLN A 519 -15.25 31.95 23.06
CA GLN A 519 -16.01 32.86 23.92
C GLN A 519 -15.96 34.32 23.40
N LEU A 520 -14.81 34.78 22.89
CA LEU A 520 -14.67 36.09 22.28
C LEU A 520 -15.54 36.23 21.01
N THR A 521 -15.56 35.20 20.16
CA THR A 521 -16.37 35.18 18.93
C THR A 521 -17.87 35.22 19.25
N GLN A 522 -18.31 34.49 20.28
CA GLN A 522 -19.69 34.54 20.76
C GLN A 522 -20.06 35.95 21.24
N LEU A 523 -19.18 36.59 22.03
CA LEU A 523 -19.39 37.95 22.51
C LEU A 523 -19.46 38.98 21.37
N MET A 524 -18.58 38.86 20.36
CA MET A 524 -18.63 39.72 19.16
C MET A 524 -19.93 39.52 18.35
N ALA A 525 -20.46 38.29 18.27
CA ALA A 525 -21.71 38.01 17.59
C ALA A 525 -22.92 38.62 18.33
N GLU A 526 -22.95 38.51 19.66
CA GLU A 526 -23.97 39.16 20.51
C GLU A 526 -23.92 40.70 20.32
N TYR A 527 -22.72 41.26 20.24
CA TYR A 527 -22.52 42.70 20.01
C TYR A 527 -22.97 43.17 18.62
N ASN A 528 -22.61 42.46 17.55
CA ASN A 528 -23.10 42.76 16.20
C ASN A 528 -24.63 42.70 16.10
N ASN A 529 -25.27 41.80 16.86
CA ASN A 529 -26.71 41.75 16.95
C ASN A 529 -27.31 43.01 17.60
N LEU A 530 -26.69 43.55 18.65
CA LEU A 530 -27.12 44.82 19.26
C LEU A 530 -27.03 45.99 18.26
N PHE A 531 -25.94 46.10 17.50
CA PHE A 531 -25.80 47.14 16.47
C PHE A 531 -26.84 47.00 15.36
N ASN A 532 -27.06 45.78 14.87
CA ASN A 532 -28.09 45.52 13.87
C ASN A 532 -29.50 45.88 14.38
N GLN A 533 -29.78 45.69 15.68
CA GLN A 533 -31.05 46.06 16.30
C GLN A 533 -31.18 47.59 16.44
N ILE A 534 -30.10 48.30 16.78
CA ILE A 534 -30.07 49.76 16.79
C ILE A 534 -30.29 50.31 15.37
N ASP A 535 -29.60 49.77 14.37
CA ASP A 535 -29.79 50.11 12.96
C ASP A 535 -31.20 49.79 12.44
N HIS A 536 -31.78 48.68 12.89
CA HIS A 536 -33.17 48.34 12.59
C HIS A 536 -34.13 49.36 13.20
N SER A 537 -33.93 49.73 14.47
CA SER A 537 -34.69 50.79 15.14
C SER A 537 -34.55 52.12 14.39
N ASN A 538 -33.36 52.46 13.89
CA ASN A 538 -33.12 53.64 13.06
C ASN A 538 -33.87 53.62 11.73
N LYS A 539 -33.92 52.47 11.06
CA LYS A 539 -34.74 52.31 9.84
C LYS A 539 -36.23 52.47 10.14
N GLU A 540 -36.71 51.95 11.27
CA GLU A 540 -38.10 52.11 11.70
C GLU A 540 -38.45 53.58 12.04
N ILE A 541 -37.53 54.32 12.68
CA ILE A 541 -37.64 55.78 12.85
C ILE A 541 -37.69 56.50 11.50
N GLY A 542 -36.86 56.08 10.54
CA GLY A 542 -36.88 56.59 9.17
C GLY A 542 -38.25 56.45 8.50
N THR A 543 -38.96 55.33 8.73
CA THR A 543 -40.36 55.16 8.30
C THR A 543 -41.34 56.06 9.06
N TYR A 544 -41.10 56.34 10.34
CA TYR A 544 -41.94 57.24 11.15
C TYR A 544 -41.98 58.68 10.64
N ILE A 545 -40.87 59.15 10.04
CA ILE A 545 -40.74 60.51 9.46
C ILE A 545 -41.82 60.79 8.39
N ASN A 546 -42.37 59.76 7.74
CA ASN A 546 -43.31 59.88 6.63
C ASN A 546 -44.80 59.88 7.04
N PHE A 547 -45.15 59.60 8.31
CA PHE A 547 -46.53 59.39 8.76
C PHE A 547 -47.03 60.37 9.83
N VAL A 548 -46.55 61.62 9.84
CA VAL A 548 -47.03 62.62 10.81
C VAL A 548 -48.50 62.97 10.54
N PRO A 549 -49.42 62.73 11.49
CA PRO A 549 -50.83 63.05 11.31
C PRO A 549 -51.03 64.56 11.22
N ARG A 550 -51.91 65.01 10.32
CA ARG A 550 -52.17 66.43 10.05
C ARG A 550 -52.92 67.17 11.16
N PHE A 551 -53.52 66.44 12.10
CA PHE A 551 -54.34 66.98 13.17
C PHE A 551 -53.98 66.31 14.49
N GLU A 552 -54.00 67.07 15.58
CA GLU A 552 -53.79 66.55 16.93
C GLU A 552 -55.01 65.80 17.46
N SER A 553 -54.81 64.94 18.47
CA SER A 553 -55.90 64.18 19.07
C SER A 553 -57.02 65.06 19.61
N GLN A 554 -56.69 66.19 20.25
CA GLN A 554 -57.69 67.11 20.79
C GLN A 554 -58.50 67.77 19.68
N THR A 555 -57.85 68.23 18.60
CA THR A 555 -58.52 68.79 17.43
C THR A 555 -59.43 67.77 16.74
N ILE A 556 -58.98 66.52 16.57
CA ILE A 556 -59.81 65.44 16.00
C ILE A 556 -61.03 65.17 16.90
N LYS A 557 -60.86 65.14 18.22
CA LYS A 557 -61.95 64.95 19.18
C LYS A 557 -62.96 66.10 19.15
N MET A 558 -62.48 67.34 19.12
CA MET A 558 -63.33 68.53 19.01
C MET A 558 -64.09 68.53 17.68
N LEU A 559 -63.41 68.30 16.56
CA LEU A 559 -64.07 68.22 15.25
C LEU A 559 -65.09 67.07 15.19
N SER A 560 -64.80 65.93 15.82
CA SER A 560 -65.75 64.81 15.93
C SER A 560 -66.97 65.14 16.79
N SER A 561 -66.81 65.89 17.89
CA SER A 561 -67.93 66.29 18.75
C SER A 561 -68.79 67.37 18.10
N GLU A 562 -68.17 68.35 17.44
CA GLU A 562 -68.89 69.38 16.68
C GLU A 562 -69.61 68.78 15.47
N PHE A 563 -68.95 67.86 14.74
CA PHE A 563 -69.57 67.09 13.67
C PHE A 563 -70.83 66.35 14.14
N LYS A 564 -70.72 65.63 15.27
CA LYS A 564 -71.83 64.86 15.82
C LYS A 564 -72.98 65.78 16.22
N SER A 565 -72.67 66.92 16.82
CA SER A 565 -73.65 67.94 17.21
C SER A 565 -74.38 68.53 15.99
N ALA A 566 -73.66 68.84 14.90
CA ALA A 566 -74.24 69.35 13.65
C ALA A 566 -75.10 68.29 12.94
N TRP A 567 -74.65 67.03 12.91
CA TRP A 567 -75.42 65.92 12.34
C TRP A 567 -76.71 65.65 13.13
N ASP A 568 -76.63 65.59 14.46
CA ASP A 568 -77.79 65.41 15.34
C ASP A 568 -78.82 66.54 15.19
N LEU A 569 -78.36 67.76 14.86
CA LEU A 569 -79.23 68.91 14.62
C LEU A 569 -80.04 68.78 13.31
N LEU A 570 -79.44 68.24 12.23
CA LEU A 570 -80.11 67.98 10.94
C LEU A 570 -81.00 66.72 10.92
N GLN A 571 -80.89 65.85 11.93
CA GLN A 571 -81.75 64.65 12.10
C GLN A 571 -83.06 64.96 12.84
N LYS A 572 -83.23 66.19 13.35
CA LYS A 572 -84.46 66.57 14.08
C LYS A 572 -85.68 66.54 13.13
N PRO A 573 -86.78 65.84 13.50
CA PRO A 573 -87.95 65.67 12.61
C PRO A 573 -88.66 66.97 12.22
N LYS A 574 -88.41 68.06 12.96
CA LYS A 574 -88.96 69.39 12.69
C LYS A 574 -88.33 70.07 11.48
N VAL A 575 -87.21 69.60 10.93
CA VAL A 575 -86.45 70.31 9.90
C VAL A 575 -86.96 70.00 8.47
N GLU A 576 -87.65 68.87 8.21
CA GLU A 576 -88.02 68.42 6.84
C GLU A 576 -89.52 68.06 6.63
N GLN A 577 -90.47 68.90 7.07
CA GLN A 577 -91.90 68.58 6.89
C GLN A 577 -92.50 69.00 5.54
N TYR A 578 -91.75 69.78 4.74
CA TYR A 578 -92.09 70.19 3.37
C TYR A 578 -90.92 69.89 2.44
N SER A 579 -91.16 69.50 1.19
CA SER A 579 -90.11 69.05 0.27
C SER A 579 -89.17 70.15 -0.23
N TRP A 580 -89.59 71.41 -0.32
CA TRP A 580 -88.73 72.51 -0.78
C TRP A 580 -87.45 72.67 0.06
N TYR A 581 -87.53 72.38 1.36
CA TYR A 581 -86.38 72.48 2.27
C TYR A 581 -85.45 71.25 2.21
N ARG A 582 -85.87 70.15 1.57
CA ARG A 582 -85.09 68.89 1.48
C ARG A 582 -83.82 68.99 0.64
N SER A 583 -83.81 69.84 -0.39
CA SER A 583 -82.62 69.98 -1.25
C SER A 583 -81.46 70.56 -0.45
N THR A 584 -81.72 71.66 0.24
CA THR A 584 -80.74 72.36 1.09
C THR A 584 -80.29 71.49 2.26
N THR A 585 -81.20 70.80 2.96
CA THR A 585 -80.80 69.89 4.05
C THR A 585 -80.02 68.67 3.55
N ASN A 586 -80.31 68.15 2.36
CA ASN A 586 -79.53 67.05 1.76
C ASN A 586 -78.14 67.50 1.32
N GLU A 587 -77.99 68.69 0.73
CA GLU A 587 -76.67 69.26 0.43
C GLU A 587 -75.83 69.43 1.71
N MET A 588 -76.45 69.96 2.77
CA MET A 588 -75.81 70.06 4.09
C MET A 588 -75.44 68.68 4.66
N ARG A 589 -76.30 67.65 4.51
CA ARG A 589 -75.97 66.27 4.93
C ARG A 589 -74.83 65.65 4.11
N ILE A 590 -74.79 65.87 2.80
CA ILE A 590 -73.70 65.39 1.92
C ILE A 590 -72.39 66.05 2.33
N TRP A 591 -72.42 67.36 2.58
CA TRP A 591 -71.25 68.10 3.03
C TRP A 591 -70.73 67.61 4.39
N ILE A 592 -71.64 67.38 5.35
CA ILE A 592 -71.29 66.80 6.65
C ILE A 592 -70.69 65.40 6.46
N ARG A 593 -71.32 64.48 5.70
CA ARG A 593 -70.77 63.14 5.43
C ARG A 593 -69.37 63.14 4.78
N ASN A 594 -69.12 64.05 3.85
CA ASN A 594 -67.78 64.20 3.25
C ASN A 594 -66.75 64.63 4.31
N THR A 595 -67.14 65.49 5.24
CA THR A 595 -66.31 65.92 6.37
C THR A 595 -66.06 64.78 7.37
N GLU A 596 -67.05 63.91 7.61
CA GLU A 596 -66.91 62.69 8.44
C GLU A 596 -65.79 61.79 7.92
N SER A 597 -65.73 61.58 6.60
CA SER A 597 -64.71 60.74 5.98
C SER A 597 -63.29 61.28 6.21
N LEU A 598 -63.13 62.61 6.23
CA LEU A 598 -61.85 63.27 6.50
C LEU A 598 -61.47 63.15 7.98
N ILE A 599 -62.43 63.35 8.90
CA ILE A 599 -62.22 63.20 10.34
C ILE A 599 -61.88 61.73 10.68
N TYR A 600 -62.60 60.78 10.11
CA TYR A 600 -62.36 59.34 10.29
C TYR A 600 -60.98 58.93 9.77
N GLN A 601 -60.59 59.39 8.57
CA GLN A 601 -59.27 59.11 8.03
C GLN A 601 -58.16 59.76 8.87
N ALA A 602 -58.39 60.98 9.38
CA ALA A 602 -57.47 61.64 10.31
C ALA A 602 -57.35 60.86 11.62
N GLN A 603 -58.45 60.35 12.17
CA GLN A 603 -58.47 59.53 13.38
C GLN A 603 -57.74 58.20 13.17
N LYS A 604 -57.96 57.51 12.05
CA LYS A 604 -57.28 56.27 11.70
C LYS A 604 -55.78 56.48 11.53
N ASN A 605 -55.37 57.56 10.83
CA ASN A 605 -53.97 57.92 10.67
C ASN A 605 -53.32 58.28 12.01
N TYR A 606 -54.02 59.00 12.89
CA TYR A 606 -53.53 59.33 14.24
C TYR A 606 -53.41 58.09 15.13
N GLN A 607 -54.35 57.14 15.07
CA GLN A 607 -54.27 55.89 15.83
C GLN A 607 -53.13 54.98 15.34
N ALA A 608 -52.95 54.88 14.02
CA ALA A 608 -51.81 54.19 13.43
C ALA A 608 -50.49 54.83 13.91
N PHE A 609 -50.40 56.17 13.85
CA PHE A 609 -49.27 56.93 14.37
C PHE A 609 -49.02 56.69 15.86
N ALA A 610 -50.06 56.73 16.71
CA ALA A 610 -49.92 56.50 18.15
C ALA A 610 -49.47 55.06 18.47
N THR A 611 -49.90 54.09 17.66
CA THR A 611 -49.48 52.68 17.78
C THR A 611 -48.02 52.52 17.38
N SER A 612 -47.62 53.09 16.24
CA SER A 612 -46.22 53.08 15.79
C SER A 612 -45.30 53.86 16.73
N LYS A 613 -45.74 55.00 17.28
CA LYS A 613 -45.02 55.74 18.33
C LYS A 613 -44.72 54.85 19.53
N LYS A 614 -45.75 54.17 20.04
CA LYS A 614 -45.61 53.24 21.18
C LYS A 614 -44.71 52.05 20.85
N GLN A 615 -44.73 51.56 19.60
CA GLN A 615 -43.82 50.50 19.15
C GLN A 615 -42.37 50.97 19.15
N VAL A 616 -42.08 52.18 18.64
CA VAL A 616 -40.74 52.78 18.67
C VAL A 616 -40.28 53.05 20.11
N GLU A 617 -41.13 53.62 20.97
CA GLU A 617 -40.83 53.81 22.40
C GLU A 617 -40.53 52.49 23.11
N ASN A 618 -41.31 51.43 22.82
CA ASN A 618 -41.07 50.09 23.36
C ASN A 618 -39.79 49.47 22.79
N ALA A 619 -39.50 49.66 21.51
CA ALA A 619 -38.26 49.20 20.87
C ALA A 619 -37.06 49.84 21.56
N PHE A 620 -37.04 51.17 21.69
CA PHE A 620 -35.99 51.89 22.43
C PHE A 620 -35.87 51.43 23.88
N LYS A 621 -36.98 51.24 24.59
CA LYS A 621 -36.97 50.77 25.98
C LYS A 621 -36.42 49.34 26.09
N ASN A 622 -36.76 48.46 25.16
CA ASN A 622 -36.27 47.08 25.10
C ASN A 622 -34.77 47.05 24.76
N THR A 623 -34.34 47.81 23.74
CA THR A 623 -32.94 47.95 23.36
C THR A 623 -32.12 48.54 24.51
N LYS A 624 -32.62 49.55 25.23
CA LYS A 624 -31.97 50.12 26.42
C LYS A 624 -31.85 49.10 27.56
N LYS A 625 -32.88 48.28 27.79
CA LYS A 625 -32.84 47.19 28.77
C LYS A 625 -31.84 46.08 28.37
N GLN A 626 -31.73 45.79 27.08
CA GLN A 626 -30.75 44.82 26.56
C GLN A 626 -29.33 45.37 26.66
N ILE A 627 -29.07 46.63 26.32
CA ILE A 627 -27.78 47.31 26.55
C ILE A 627 -27.41 47.23 28.04
N ALA A 628 -28.34 47.52 28.95
CA ALA A 628 -28.10 47.39 30.39
C ALA A 628 -27.83 45.93 30.83
N THR A 629 -28.50 44.95 30.21
CA THR A 629 -28.27 43.52 30.50
C THR A 629 -26.91 43.06 29.98
N CYS A 630 -26.52 43.48 28.78
CA CYS A 630 -25.21 43.21 28.19
C CYS A 630 -24.10 43.89 29.00
N ARG A 631 -24.29 45.14 29.43
CA ARG A 631 -23.38 45.84 30.34
C ARG A 631 -23.18 45.05 31.64
N ALA A 632 -24.26 44.62 32.29
CA ALA A 632 -24.20 43.82 33.51
C ALA A 632 -23.55 42.43 33.31
N GLN A 633 -23.70 41.82 32.12
CA GLN A 633 -23.03 40.56 31.79
C GLN A 633 -21.53 40.74 31.57
N VAL A 634 -21.12 41.81 30.89
CA VAL A 634 -19.70 42.18 30.72
C VAL A 634 -19.08 42.47 32.09
N GLU A 635 -19.71 43.32 32.90
CA GLU A 635 -19.23 43.69 34.24
C GLU A 635 -19.13 42.51 35.22
N ARG A 636 -20.02 41.51 35.14
CA ARG A 636 -20.02 40.35 36.06
C ARG A 636 -19.14 39.18 35.61
N LYS A 637 -18.99 38.95 34.30
CA LYS A 637 -18.30 37.75 33.78
C LYS A 637 -16.89 38.02 33.26
N TRP A 638 -16.55 39.26 32.93
CA TRP A 638 -15.32 39.59 32.21
C TRP A 638 -14.57 40.73 32.90
N GLY A 639 -13.36 40.45 33.39
CA GLY A 639 -12.59 41.38 34.22
C GLY A 639 -11.85 42.50 33.46
N TRP A 640 -11.78 42.44 32.13
CA TRP A 640 -10.85 43.28 31.34
C TRP A 640 -11.48 44.28 30.36
N TYR A 641 -12.80 44.21 30.13
CA TYR A 641 -13.42 45.00 29.06
C TYR A 641 -14.15 46.27 29.51
N LEU A 642 -13.78 46.81 30.68
CA LEU A 642 -14.22 48.14 31.14
C LEU A 642 -13.74 49.29 30.23
N ASN A 643 -12.69 49.08 29.43
CA ASN A 643 -12.06 50.15 28.63
C ASN A 643 -12.07 49.92 27.10
N GLU A 644 -12.52 48.77 26.60
CA GLU A 644 -12.63 48.53 25.14
C GLU A 644 -14.07 48.23 24.73
N ILE A 645 -14.75 47.24 25.32
CA ILE A 645 -16.15 46.92 24.98
C ILE A 645 -17.13 47.83 25.71
N ILE A 646 -16.85 48.27 26.94
CA ILE A 646 -17.70 49.28 27.58
C ILE A 646 -17.75 50.56 26.75
N PRO A 647 -16.66 51.16 26.21
CA PRO A 647 -16.78 52.27 25.27
C PRO A 647 -17.61 51.99 24.03
N TYR A 648 -17.72 50.73 23.60
CA TYR A 648 -18.55 50.30 22.49
C TYR A 648 -20.02 50.10 22.88
N VAL A 649 -20.30 49.62 24.10
CA VAL A 649 -21.62 49.56 24.73
C VAL A 649 -22.10 50.97 25.08
N ASP A 650 -21.21 51.81 25.55
CA ASP A 650 -21.37 53.23 25.81
C ASP A 650 -21.58 53.97 24.51
N ARG A 651 -20.82 53.67 23.45
CA ARG A 651 -21.10 54.24 22.11
C ARG A 651 -22.44 53.75 21.57
N ALA A 652 -22.82 52.50 21.80
CA ALA A 652 -24.15 52.00 21.45
C ALA A 652 -25.24 52.68 22.28
N GLU A 653 -25.00 52.93 23.56
CA GLU A 653 -25.88 53.67 24.48
C GLU A 653 -25.96 55.16 24.11
N GLU A 654 -24.84 55.80 23.76
CA GLU A 654 -24.73 57.17 23.29
C GLU A 654 -25.36 57.34 21.92
N THR A 655 -25.18 56.36 21.02
CA THR A 655 -25.86 56.34 19.72
C THR A 655 -27.35 56.18 19.95
N LEU A 656 -27.78 55.22 20.77
CA LEU A 656 -29.19 55.05 21.13
C LEU A 656 -29.75 56.30 21.81
N ASP A 657 -29.03 56.92 22.73
CA ASP A 657 -29.45 58.13 23.44
C ASP A 657 -29.44 59.35 22.51
N SER A 658 -28.53 59.43 21.54
CA SER A 658 -28.51 60.43 20.47
C SER A 658 -29.69 60.24 19.53
N GLU A 659 -30.03 59.00 19.18
CA GLU A 659 -31.18 58.66 18.35
C GLU A 659 -32.49 58.88 19.12
N ILE A 660 -32.54 58.59 20.43
CA ILE A 660 -33.65 58.96 21.30
C ILE A 660 -33.76 60.50 21.40
N LYS A 661 -32.64 61.22 21.51
CA LYS A 661 -32.63 62.69 21.52
C LYS A 661 -33.07 63.27 20.19
N GLU A 662 -32.59 62.75 19.05
CA GLU A 662 -33.02 63.20 17.73
C GLU A 662 -34.46 62.77 17.46
N TRP A 663 -34.91 61.62 17.97
CA TRP A 663 -36.31 61.22 17.98
C TRP A 663 -37.18 62.21 18.76
N LEU A 664 -36.81 62.52 20.01
CA LEU A 664 -37.50 63.50 20.85
C LEU A 664 -37.45 64.89 20.20
N ARG A 665 -36.34 65.25 19.55
CA ARG A 665 -36.21 66.50 18.81
C ARG A 665 -37.04 66.49 17.53
N LEU A 666 -37.14 65.39 16.80
CA LEU A 666 -37.97 65.27 15.59
C LEU A 666 -39.45 65.26 15.96
N GLU A 667 -39.81 64.63 17.07
CA GLU A 667 -41.11 64.74 17.71
C GLU A 667 -41.39 66.22 18.05
N GLU A 668 -40.52 66.88 18.81
CA GLU A 668 -40.68 68.29 19.19
C GLU A 668 -40.64 69.26 18.02
N ARG A 669 -39.79 69.05 17.00
CA ARG A 669 -39.56 69.99 15.89
C ARG A 669 -40.59 69.83 14.80
N LYS A 670 -41.05 68.60 14.51
CA LYS A 670 -42.21 68.41 13.64
C LYS A 670 -43.50 68.81 14.34
N TRP A 671 -43.62 68.66 15.66
CA TRP A 671 -44.72 69.29 16.39
C TRP A 671 -44.56 70.82 16.40
N ALA A 672 -43.41 71.42 16.69
CA ALA A 672 -43.27 72.87 16.77
C ALA A 672 -43.43 73.57 15.40
N GLU A 673 -42.80 73.07 14.33
CA GLU A 673 -42.90 73.65 12.98
C GLU A 673 -44.25 73.37 12.30
N PHE A 674 -44.93 72.26 12.62
CA PHE A 674 -46.24 71.94 12.06
C PHE A 674 -47.40 72.54 12.88
N THR A 675 -47.25 72.63 14.20
CA THR A 675 -48.35 72.98 15.13
C THR A 675 -48.46 74.48 15.37
N ILE A 676 -47.37 75.25 15.46
CA ILE A 676 -47.52 76.66 15.82
C ILE A 676 -47.93 77.50 14.59
N SER A 677 -47.15 77.51 13.51
CA SER A 677 -47.44 78.42 12.39
C SER A 677 -48.53 77.92 11.43
N LYS A 678 -48.66 76.59 11.26
CA LYS A 678 -49.69 76.00 10.38
C LYS A 678 -50.97 75.65 11.13
N ALA A 679 -50.91 75.16 12.37
CA ALA A 679 -52.13 74.91 13.14
C ALA A 679 -52.73 76.19 13.71
N ILE A 680 -51.98 77.24 14.10
CA ILE A 680 -52.64 78.53 14.44
C ILE A 680 -53.30 79.13 13.20
N ALA A 681 -52.60 79.26 12.07
CA ALA A 681 -53.18 79.87 10.87
C ALA A 681 -54.31 79.03 10.23
N LYS A 682 -54.22 77.69 10.25
CA LYS A 682 -55.28 76.82 9.72
C LYS A 682 -56.35 76.46 10.73
N CYS A 683 -56.08 76.36 12.03
CA CYS A 683 -57.15 76.19 13.03
C CYS A 683 -57.87 77.51 13.24
N GLU A 684 -57.24 78.69 13.21
CA GLU A 684 -58.02 79.94 13.17
C GLU A 684 -58.84 80.03 11.89
N HIS A 685 -58.30 79.65 10.73
CA HIS A 685 -59.09 79.63 9.50
C HIS A 685 -60.16 78.54 9.50
N LEU A 686 -59.90 77.33 10.01
CA LEU A 686 -60.86 76.23 10.06
C LEU A 686 -61.88 76.43 11.16
N VAL A 687 -61.50 76.95 12.32
CA VAL A 687 -62.41 77.33 13.39
C VAL A 687 -63.24 78.52 12.93
N LYS A 688 -62.67 79.60 12.37
CA LYS A 688 -63.49 80.67 11.77
C LYS A 688 -64.34 80.19 10.60
N PHE A 689 -63.85 79.29 9.76
CA PHE A 689 -64.62 78.73 8.66
C PHE A 689 -65.72 77.80 9.16
N SER A 690 -65.47 76.97 10.17
CA SER A 690 -66.47 76.10 10.80
C SER A 690 -67.46 76.89 11.64
N GLU A 691 -67.03 77.92 12.38
CA GLU A 691 -67.87 78.87 13.11
C GLU A 691 -68.71 79.69 12.14
N GLN A 692 -68.13 80.27 11.08
CA GLN A 692 -68.90 80.93 10.03
C GLN A 692 -69.89 79.99 9.39
N ILE A 693 -69.48 78.78 9.02
CA ILE A 693 -70.39 77.83 8.39
C ILE A 693 -71.48 77.39 9.37
N LEU A 694 -71.17 77.18 10.65
CA LEU A 694 -72.15 76.81 11.67
C LEU A 694 -73.08 77.97 12.00
N ASP A 695 -72.61 79.21 12.00
CA ASP A 695 -73.43 80.41 12.18
C ASP A 695 -74.31 80.67 10.96
N GLU A 696 -73.78 80.49 9.74
CA GLU A 696 -74.53 80.52 8.49
C GLU A 696 -75.59 79.40 8.47
N LEU A 697 -75.23 78.17 8.89
CA LEU A 697 -76.18 77.05 9.03
C LEU A 697 -77.24 77.33 10.10
N ASN A 698 -76.86 77.86 11.26
CA ASN A 698 -77.78 78.18 12.34
C ASN A 698 -78.73 79.32 11.95
N GLN A 699 -78.26 80.32 11.20
CA GLN A 699 -79.10 81.39 10.65
C GLN A 699 -80.07 80.85 9.58
N GLU A 700 -79.58 80.05 8.63
CA GLU A 700 -80.38 79.40 7.58
C GLU A 700 -81.45 78.47 8.18
N ILE A 701 -81.10 77.66 9.17
CA ILE A 701 -82.02 76.78 9.92
C ILE A 701 -83.00 77.60 10.77
N GLY A 702 -82.54 78.67 11.41
CA GLY A 702 -83.39 79.59 12.17
C GLY A 702 -84.45 80.25 11.28
N ASN A 703 -84.08 80.65 10.07
CA ASN A 703 -84.97 81.21 9.07
C ASN A 703 -85.92 80.14 8.48
N GLY A 704 -85.42 78.94 8.21
CA GLY A 704 -86.22 77.79 7.75
C GLY A 704 -87.28 77.35 8.76
N ASN A 705 -86.91 77.22 10.04
CA ASN A 705 -87.83 76.82 11.11
C ASN A 705 -88.98 77.82 11.31
N LYS A 706 -88.72 79.14 11.23
CA LYS A 706 -89.76 80.17 11.29
C LYS A 706 -90.76 80.04 10.13
N ARG A 707 -90.26 79.83 8.90
CA ARG A 707 -91.10 79.60 7.72
C ARG A 707 -91.95 78.33 7.86
N GLN A 708 -91.37 77.26 8.38
CA GLN A 708 -92.05 75.97 8.55
C GLN A 708 -93.13 75.98 9.66
N ALA A 709 -92.87 76.67 10.78
CA ALA A 709 -93.87 76.85 11.83
C ALA A 709 -95.14 77.56 11.31
N THR A 710 -94.96 78.53 10.42
CA THR A 710 -96.05 79.28 9.78
C THR A 710 -96.94 78.38 8.90
N LEU A 711 -96.33 77.52 8.07
CA LEU A 711 -97.08 76.59 7.21
C LEU A 711 -97.81 75.49 8.00
N ASN A 712 -97.19 74.93 9.05
CA ASN A 712 -97.81 73.90 9.88
C ASN A 712 -99.08 74.35 10.59
N TYR A 713 -99.07 75.60 11.05
CA TYR A 713 -100.25 76.23 11.61
C TYR A 713 -101.41 76.20 10.61
N LYS A 714 -101.15 76.54 9.33
CA LYS A 714 -102.15 76.46 8.25
C LYS A 714 -102.66 75.04 8.01
N VAL A 715 -101.80 74.01 7.95
CA VAL A 715 -102.23 72.61 7.72
C VAL A 715 -103.18 72.11 8.80
N SER A 716 -102.81 72.33 10.06
CA SER A 716 -103.61 71.85 11.19
C SER A 716 -105.01 72.47 11.19
N ASP A 717 -105.09 73.74 10.80
CA ASP A 717 -106.34 74.49 10.66
C ASP A 717 -107.31 73.83 9.67
N ILE A 718 -106.81 73.36 8.54
CA ILE A 718 -107.62 72.74 7.47
C ILE A 718 -108.26 71.42 7.92
N LYS A 719 -107.50 70.57 8.63
CA LYS A 719 -107.97 69.23 9.04
C LYS A 719 -109.15 69.29 10.00
N ASN A 720 -109.11 70.19 10.97
CA ASN A 720 -110.20 70.34 11.93
C ASN A 720 -111.53 70.69 11.24
N LEU A 721 -111.48 71.44 10.15
CA LEU A 721 -112.66 71.84 9.41
C LEU A 721 -113.34 70.64 8.72
N VAL A 722 -112.55 69.70 8.21
CA VAL A 722 -113.04 68.42 7.66
C VAL A 722 -113.68 67.56 8.73
N LEU A 723 -113.18 67.59 9.96
CA LEU A 723 -113.75 66.85 11.07
C LEU A 723 -115.10 67.43 11.52
N ASN A 724 -115.27 68.75 11.47
CA ASN A 724 -116.54 69.39 11.89
C ASN A 724 -117.62 69.34 10.81
N ASN A 725 -117.20 69.52 9.57
CA ASN A 725 -118.06 69.27 8.44
C ASN A 725 -117.88 67.85 7.95
N SER A 726 -117.27 66.96 8.72
CA SER A 726 -117.29 65.51 8.42
C SER A 726 -118.71 65.05 8.18
N LYS A 727 -119.53 65.74 8.92
CA LYS A 727 -120.92 65.81 8.73
C LYS A 727 -121.22 66.49 7.36
N LYS A 728 -121.09 67.82 7.13
CA LYS A 728 -121.34 68.52 5.83
C LYS A 728 -120.47 68.11 4.58
N LEU A 729 -119.12 68.27 4.50
CA LEU A 729 -118.06 67.33 3.96
C LEU A 729 -118.14 66.58 2.61
N SER A 730 -119.29 66.02 2.23
CA SER A 730 -119.40 64.90 1.25
C SER A 730 -118.24 63.88 1.32
N PHE A 731 -117.95 63.11 0.25
CA PHE A 731 -116.82 62.18 0.14
C PHE A 731 -115.71 62.73 -0.79
N GLU A 732 -116.06 63.13 -2.02
CA GLU A 732 -115.11 63.68 -3.01
C GLU A 732 -114.40 64.96 -2.56
N GLU A 733 -115.10 65.93 -1.98
CA GLU A 733 -114.50 67.22 -1.59
C GLU A 733 -113.39 67.04 -0.54
N ARG A 734 -113.52 66.05 0.36
CA ARG A 734 -112.47 65.66 1.31
C ARG A 734 -111.25 65.12 0.61
N GLU A 735 -111.42 64.41 -0.50
CA GLU A 735 -110.28 63.95 -1.27
C GLU A 735 -109.50 65.15 -1.83
N GLU A 736 -110.16 66.09 -2.49
CA GLU A 736 -109.51 67.24 -3.14
C GLU A 736 -108.69 68.13 -2.18
N ILE A 737 -109.26 68.51 -1.03
CA ILE A 737 -108.55 69.26 0.04
C ILE A 737 -107.28 68.55 0.48
N ASN A 738 -107.40 67.26 0.78
CA ASN A 738 -106.29 66.45 1.25
C ASN A 738 -105.24 66.28 0.15
N MET A 739 -105.63 66.19 -1.12
CA MET A 739 -104.72 66.19 -2.27
C MET A 739 -103.91 67.48 -2.35
N LEU A 740 -104.54 68.61 -2.04
CA LEU A 740 -103.89 69.92 -1.96
C LEU A 740 -102.95 70.05 -0.75
N ILE A 741 -103.28 69.52 0.44
CA ILE A 741 -102.30 69.39 1.55
C ILE A 741 -101.12 68.49 1.14
N SER A 742 -101.41 67.43 0.40
CA SER A 742 -100.43 66.50 -0.14
C SER A 742 -99.51 67.16 -1.20
N LEU A 743 -100.06 67.97 -2.11
CA LEU A 743 -99.31 68.74 -3.10
C LEU A 743 -98.46 69.81 -2.42
N ALA A 744 -99.00 70.51 -1.43
CA ALA A 744 -98.26 71.48 -0.63
C ALA A 744 -97.01 70.86 0.01
N LYS A 745 -97.11 69.72 0.69
CA LYS A 745 -95.94 69.03 1.27
C LYS A 745 -94.88 68.60 0.24
N ARG A 746 -95.24 68.54 -1.05
CA ARG A 746 -94.41 68.11 -2.17
C ARG A 746 -93.96 69.25 -3.09
N ALA A 747 -94.39 70.49 -2.89
CA ALA A 747 -94.00 71.60 -3.75
C ALA A 747 -92.55 72.06 -3.52
N GLU A 748 -91.89 72.56 -4.58
CA GLU A 748 -90.46 72.92 -4.57
C GLU A 748 -90.17 74.37 -4.15
N SER A 749 -91.18 75.25 -4.17
CA SER A 749 -91.06 76.62 -3.68
C SER A 749 -91.95 76.82 -2.45
N TYR A 750 -91.47 77.63 -1.50
CA TYR A 750 -92.24 78.02 -0.32
C TYR A 750 -93.56 78.69 -0.70
N GLU A 751 -93.55 79.54 -1.73
CA GLU A 751 -94.75 80.22 -2.23
C GLU A 751 -95.80 79.23 -2.77
N THR A 752 -95.37 78.17 -3.47
CA THR A 752 -96.31 77.17 -4.04
C THR A 752 -96.89 76.27 -2.95
N VAL A 753 -96.11 75.93 -1.92
CA VAL A 753 -96.61 75.20 -0.76
C VAL A 753 -97.74 75.98 -0.09
N ASP A 754 -97.51 77.27 0.16
CA ASP A 754 -98.47 78.14 0.83
C ASP A 754 -99.78 78.27 0.04
N GLU A 755 -99.67 78.40 -1.29
CA GLU A 755 -100.79 78.46 -2.22
C GLU A 755 -101.64 77.17 -2.21
N TYR A 756 -101.00 75.99 -2.26
CA TYR A 756 -101.70 74.71 -2.21
C TYR A 756 -102.46 74.48 -0.90
N LEU A 757 -101.91 74.90 0.25
CA LEU A 757 -102.64 74.82 1.53
C LEU A 757 -103.87 75.74 1.57
N GLU A 758 -103.86 76.92 0.95
CA GLU A 758 -105.02 77.81 0.94
C GLU A 758 -106.22 77.23 0.18
N HIS A 759 -105.99 76.63 -0.99
CA HIS A 759 -107.07 75.97 -1.72
C HIS A 759 -107.66 74.77 -0.96
N ALA A 760 -106.82 74.02 -0.22
CA ALA A 760 -107.26 72.90 0.62
C ALA A 760 -108.19 73.38 1.74
N ARG A 761 -107.80 74.45 2.42
CA ARG A 761 -108.64 75.07 3.45
C ARG A 761 -110.06 75.38 2.97
N SER A 762 -110.17 75.84 1.73
CA SER A 762 -111.44 76.34 1.18
C SER A 762 -112.54 75.26 1.05
N LEU A 763 -112.28 74.10 0.43
CA LEU A 763 -113.30 73.02 0.28
C LEU A 763 -113.78 72.51 1.65
N ALA A 764 -112.90 72.51 2.66
CA ALA A 764 -113.11 71.87 3.97
C ALA A 764 -114.29 72.38 4.77
N MET A 765 -114.61 73.65 4.61
CA MET A 765 -115.73 74.23 5.35
C MET A 765 -117.09 73.91 4.71
N LYS A 766 -117.10 73.06 3.67
CA LYS A 766 -118.15 73.05 2.64
C LYS A 766 -118.42 74.45 2.09
N ARG A 767 -117.40 75.34 2.16
CA ARG A 767 -117.45 76.74 1.73
C ARG A 767 -116.87 76.95 0.37
N ALA A 768 -115.84 76.17 -0.03
CA ALA A 768 -115.21 76.34 -1.34
C ALA A 768 -116.34 76.54 -2.30
N ASN A 769 -116.30 77.77 -2.76
CA ASN A 769 -117.42 78.28 -3.46
C ASN A 769 -117.36 77.61 -4.81
N TRP A 770 -118.50 77.71 -5.44
CA TRP A 770 -118.71 76.98 -6.66
C TRP A 770 -117.61 77.25 -7.71
N GLN A 771 -116.99 78.46 -7.83
CA GLN A 771 -115.95 78.90 -8.80
C GLN A 771 -114.48 78.59 -8.37
N GLU A 772 -114.20 78.47 -7.06
CA GLU A 772 -113.16 77.54 -6.56
C GLU A 772 -113.58 76.10 -6.92
N LYS A 773 -113.09 75.04 -6.29
CA LYS A 773 -113.37 73.64 -6.66
C LYS A 773 -112.91 73.21 -8.06
N LYS A 774 -113.18 73.94 -9.15
CA LYS A 774 -112.65 73.67 -10.50
C LYS A 774 -111.16 74.01 -10.60
N THR A 775 -110.69 75.14 -10.04
CA THR A 775 -109.25 75.47 -9.91
C THR A 775 -108.53 74.38 -9.13
N ILE A 776 -109.21 73.72 -8.19
CA ILE A 776 -108.68 72.60 -7.39
C ILE A 776 -108.64 71.32 -8.20
N LYS A 777 -109.76 70.88 -8.79
CA LYS A 777 -109.75 69.75 -9.73
C LYS A 777 -108.84 69.99 -10.93
N ARG A 778 -108.50 71.23 -11.29
CA ARG A 778 -107.52 71.61 -12.33
C ARG A 778 -106.07 71.62 -11.81
N ILE A 779 -105.81 72.14 -10.61
CA ILE A 779 -104.51 72.02 -9.93
C ILE A 779 -104.21 70.53 -9.74
N ILE A 780 -105.21 69.76 -9.28
CA ILE A 780 -105.17 68.30 -9.20
C ILE A 780 -105.01 67.72 -10.60
N ASN A 781 -105.90 67.94 -11.56
CA ASN A 781 -105.84 67.27 -12.86
C ASN A 781 -104.59 67.61 -13.68
N ILE A 782 -104.21 68.89 -13.76
CA ILE A 782 -102.97 69.28 -14.43
C ILE A 782 -101.78 68.68 -13.68
N ASN A 783 -101.75 68.71 -12.36
CA ASN A 783 -100.62 68.12 -11.64
C ASN A 783 -100.65 66.58 -11.55
N SER A 784 -101.57 65.84 -12.20
CA SER A 784 -101.77 64.40 -11.92
C SER A 784 -101.75 63.34 -13.05
N GLY A 785 -101.61 63.62 -14.36
CA GLY A 785 -101.83 62.57 -15.41
C GLY A 785 -100.59 62.00 -16.14
N GLY A 786 -100.37 60.70 -16.42
CA GLY A 786 -101.03 59.41 -16.08
C GLY A 786 -100.74 58.26 -17.11
N GLY A 787 -100.48 57.00 -16.68
CA GLY A 787 -100.63 55.73 -17.45
C GLY A 787 -99.42 54.74 -17.55
N PRO A 788 -99.60 53.39 -17.45
CA PRO A 788 -99.86 52.59 -18.65
C PRO A 788 -101.06 51.62 -18.56
N VAL A 789 -101.81 51.51 -19.65
CA VAL A 789 -102.94 50.60 -19.89
C VAL A 789 -102.58 49.70 -21.08
N PHE A 790 -102.88 48.41 -20.94
CA PHE A 790 -103.04 47.49 -22.06
C PHE A 790 -104.06 48.10 -23.01
N MET A 791 -103.61 48.31 -24.25
CA MET A 791 -104.42 48.67 -25.40
C MET A 791 -105.29 49.89 -25.12
N ASP A 792 -104.90 51.01 -25.64
CA ASP A 792 -105.12 51.23 -27.04
C ASP A 792 -104.46 52.56 -27.30
N LYS A 793 -104.01 52.72 -28.53
CA LYS A 793 -104.09 54.00 -29.20
C LYS A 793 -103.54 55.20 -28.41
N VAL A 794 -102.54 55.75 -29.09
CA VAL A 794 -102.62 57.15 -29.47
C VAL A 794 -102.08 58.04 -28.36
N ASP A 795 -100.86 58.53 -28.52
CA ASP A 795 -100.57 59.63 -29.43
C ASP A 795 -101.24 60.91 -28.93
N ASN A 796 -100.37 61.90 -28.81
CA ASN A 796 -100.54 63.17 -29.49
C ASN A 796 -100.78 64.43 -28.65
N ARG A 797 -100.04 65.44 -29.11
CA ARG A 797 -100.41 66.85 -29.24
C ARG A 797 -100.07 67.79 -28.09
N ARG A 798 -98.93 68.47 -28.32
CA ARG A 798 -98.63 69.89 -28.05
C ARG A 798 -98.18 70.20 -26.60
N GLY A 799 -97.04 70.84 -26.36
CA GLY A 799 -96.09 71.46 -27.27
C GLY A 799 -94.94 72.15 -26.53
N THR A 800 -93.88 72.43 -27.27
CA THR A 800 -93.19 73.74 -27.32
C THR A 800 -93.10 74.56 -26.02
N ILE A 801 -91.90 74.75 -25.45
CA ILE A 801 -91.01 75.91 -25.70
C ILE A 801 -89.89 76.00 -24.63
N ARG A 802 -88.67 76.23 -25.16
CA ARG A 802 -87.51 77.01 -24.68
C ARG A 802 -87.32 77.21 -23.16
N GLY A 803 -86.10 77.08 -22.63
CA GLY A 803 -84.81 76.93 -23.29
C GLY A 803 -83.68 77.46 -22.41
N ARG A 804 -82.51 77.60 -23.05
CA ARG A 804 -81.30 78.35 -22.65
C ARG A 804 -80.77 78.05 -21.24
N GLY A 805 -79.50 77.70 -21.04
CA GLY A 805 -78.33 77.74 -21.89
C GLY A 805 -77.36 76.69 -21.36
N ASP A 806 -76.51 76.14 -22.22
CA ASP A 806 -75.15 76.65 -22.37
C ASP A 806 -74.42 76.69 -21.01
N LYS A 807 -73.27 76.06 -20.82
CA LYS A 807 -72.31 75.44 -21.72
C LYS A 807 -71.10 75.15 -20.82
N LYS A 808 -70.13 74.44 -21.40
CA LYS A 808 -68.76 74.19 -20.90
C LYS A 808 -68.71 73.17 -19.76
N GLY A 809 -68.19 71.96 -19.93
CA GLY A 809 -67.28 71.49 -20.95
C GLY A 809 -65.83 71.82 -20.60
N LYS A 810 -65.10 70.74 -20.32
CA LYS A 810 -63.66 70.50 -20.49
C LYS A 810 -62.69 71.24 -19.56
N GLY A 811 -61.73 70.45 -19.09
CA GLY A 811 -60.54 70.86 -18.37
C GLY A 811 -60.09 69.71 -17.51
#